data_AF-A0A1T5D054-F1
#
_entry.id   AF-A0A1T5D054-F1
#
_cell.length_a   1.000
_cell.length_b   1.000
_cell.length_c   1.000
_cell.angle_alpha   90.00
_cell.angle_beta   90.00
_cell.angle_gamma   90.00
#
_symmetry.space_group_name_H-M   'P 1'
#
loop_
_entity.id
_entity.type
_entity.pdbx_description
1 polymer ?
#
loop_
_entity_poly.entity_id
_entity_poly.type
_entity_poly.pdbx_seq_one_letter_code
_entity_poly.pdbx_strand_id
1 'polypeptide(L)'
;MKNRLLSFIILLSLIFYGIVGYHFLTGWHPMVMMFIGIIIGVLINLAVYGLLNLLVKGSHKIPLKYITAICSGIIGFIILKIFGFGWPTLFYSAVVALGILFCISLYLFQRKKTFLSTLFFGLMLIGVGYILFVLATPGSDPFDKEVPMAFLEEGDFPPSEVLFENPAAIGSFKVKTFTYGSGTDEQRKEFATGVTYTTNSVNGKWLIPDWKDKKKKWRERYWGFGAENFPLNGRVYMPEGEGPFPLTLIVHGNHSMIDYSDDGYGYLGNLLASRGIIAVSVDENFLNAHWSGDFMGKEMPARAWLLLKHLEQWNNWNSEIDHELAGKIDMDNIMLVGHSRGGEAVSIAAAYNKLPYFPDEAKEKFNFNYNIKSVVALAPTDYRYNRQIILKDINFLSIQGSYDSDEVSFWGMRPYRRMQFTDSITSFKSGVYIHHANHGQFNSTWGNADFGAPSKWLLNLDPLLEEEQQQETAKVFISAFAEATLKNKQEYNVIFKNVAVAKQWLPIEHYLTHFESSDLQTIADFEEDLNITTASDSTTLQATDLALWKEQILPTRDKKSQENSGVILGWDYENSKSSAKKGVYEVTLSTAATSLFAAKSSLQITLGAGNHEWLAINLTEEEIEKKKDDEEREVPQLDFTIQLTDKLGQTVAIKVSDVKGIPKPLKTRFTKFKFLDKEMIGDDWEIQLQTYHFPLHIFTTKNGKFNMEQLKSLKFIFDQTDYGVVVVDEIGVSGL
;
A
#
# COMPACT_ATOMS: atom_id res chain seq x y z
N MET A 1 -56.32 -8.55 -3.19
CA MET A 1 -55.72 -7.64 -2.18
C MET A 1 -54.93 -8.31 -1.05
N LYS A 2 -54.97 -9.64 -0.84
CA LYS A 2 -54.35 -10.30 0.34
C LYS A 2 -52.82 -10.55 0.30
N ASN A 3 -52.13 -10.32 -0.83
CA ASN A 3 -50.71 -10.70 -1.03
C ASN A 3 -49.71 -9.55 -1.24
N ARG A 4 -50.09 -8.27 -1.05
CA ARG A 4 -49.23 -7.12 -1.40
C ARG A 4 -47.88 -7.10 -0.65
N LEU A 5 -47.84 -7.50 0.62
CA LEU A 5 -46.60 -7.52 1.40
C LEU A 5 -45.54 -8.46 0.81
N LEU A 6 -45.94 -9.67 0.42
CA LEU A 6 -45.03 -10.63 -0.19
C LEU A 6 -44.49 -10.11 -1.54
N SER A 7 -45.36 -9.48 -2.33
CA SER A 7 -44.93 -8.85 -3.59
C SER A 7 -43.90 -7.74 -3.37
N PHE A 8 -44.01 -6.94 -2.30
CA PHE A 8 -43.01 -5.92 -1.95
C PHE A 8 -41.66 -6.53 -1.55
N ILE A 9 -41.66 -7.60 -0.76
CA ILE A 9 -40.41 -8.27 -0.34
C ILE A 9 -39.73 -8.95 -1.53
N ILE A 10 -40.48 -9.58 -2.42
CA ILE A 10 -39.93 -10.15 -3.66
C ILE A 10 -39.34 -9.04 -4.53
N LEU A 11 -40.05 -7.91 -4.68
CA LEU A 11 -39.55 -6.77 -5.45
C LEU A 11 -38.23 -6.23 -4.87
N LEU A 12 -38.12 -6.12 -3.54
CA LEU A 12 -36.88 -5.73 -2.87
C LEU A 12 -35.73 -6.68 -3.19
N SER A 13 -35.97 -8.00 -3.12
CA SER A 13 -34.97 -9.00 -3.49
C SER A 13 -34.54 -8.85 -4.96
N LEU A 14 -35.49 -8.65 -5.88
CA LEU A 14 -35.18 -8.47 -7.31
C LEU A 14 -34.37 -7.20 -7.58
N ILE A 15 -34.59 -6.12 -6.82
CA ILE A 15 -33.76 -4.91 -6.89
C ILE A 15 -32.32 -5.23 -6.51
N PHE A 16 -32.09 -6.00 -5.42
CA PHE A 16 -30.75 -6.40 -5.00
C PHE A 16 -30.06 -7.28 -6.05
N TYR A 17 -30.78 -8.24 -6.65
CA TYR A 17 -30.27 -9.03 -7.77
C TYR A 17 -29.95 -8.19 -9.00
N GLY A 18 -30.77 -7.18 -9.30
CA GLY A 18 -30.51 -6.22 -10.36
C GLY A 18 -29.24 -5.41 -10.10
N ILE A 19 -29.06 -4.91 -8.88
CA ILE A 19 -27.85 -4.20 -8.45
C ILE A 19 -26.60 -5.06 -8.63
N VAL A 20 -26.62 -6.29 -8.11
CA VAL A 20 -25.50 -7.23 -8.25
C VAL A 20 -25.24 -7.52 -9.72
N GLY A 21 -26.28 -7.78 -10.51
CA GLY A 21 -26.17 -8.00 -11.95
C GLY A 21 -25.55 -6.80 -12.67
N TYR A 22 -25.99 -5.57 -12.37
CA TYR A 22 -25.49 -4.35 -13.00
C TYR A 22 -23.97 -4.20 -12.82
N HIS A 23 -23.46 -4.53 -11.64
CA HIS A 23 -22.03 -4.42 -11.32
C HIS A 23 -21.23 -5.69 -11.61
N PHE A 24 -21.87 -6.77 -12.06
CA PHE A 24 -21.17 -8.01 -12.40
C PHE A 24 -20.58 -7.93 -13.82
N LEU A 25 -19.28 -7.62 -13.90
CA LEU A 25 -18.60 -7.40 -15.17
C LEU A 25 -18.36 -8.73 -15.92
N THR A 26 -18.95 -8.87 -17.11
CA THR A 26 -18.75 -10.02 -18.02
C THR A 26 -18.25 -9.61 -19.40
N GLY A 27 -18.07 -8.31 -19.62
CA GLY A 27 -17.88 -7.70 -20.94
C GLY A 27 -19.20 -7.30 -21.63
N TRP A 28 -20.36 -7.71 -21.10
CA TRP A 28 -21.66 -7.27 -21.61
C TRP A 28 -22.09 -5.95 -20.98
N HIS A 29 -22.95 -5.19 -21.68
CA HIS A 29 -23.44 -3.90 -21.20
C HIS A 29 -24.13 -4.03 -19.82
N PRO A 30 -23.85 -3.15 -18.84
CA PRO A 30 -24.37 -3.25 -17.47
C PRO A 30 -25.89 -3.43 -17.36
N MET A 31 -26.67 -2.74 -18.21
CA MET A 31 -28.14 -2.88 -18.24
C MET A 31 -28.61 -4.29 -18.64
N VAL A 32 -27.88 -4.98 -19.51
CA VAL A 32 -28.17 -6.36 -19.89
C VAL A 32 -27.87 -7.27 -18.70
N MET A 33 -26.75 -7.04 -18.03
CA MET A 33 -26.35 -7.81 -16.85
C MET A 33 -27.31 -7.60 -15.67
N MET A 34 -27.84 -6.37 -15.48
CA MET A 34 -28.91 -6.09 -14.53
C MET A 34 -30.17 -6.91 -14.83
N PHE A 35 -30.60 -6.95 -16.10
CA PHE A 35 -31.76 -7.74 -16.51
C PHE A 35 -31.56 -9.24 -16.27
N ILE A 36 -30.37 -9.77 -16.60
CA ILE A 36 -29.99 -11.16 -16.32
C ILE A 36 -30.01 -11.42 -14.80
N GLY A 37 -29.44 -10.52 -13.99
CA GLY A 37 -29.46 -10.60 -12.54
C GLY A 37 -30.90 -10.71 -11.99
N ILE A 38 -31.81 -9.85 -12.46
CA ILE A 38 -33.23 -9.89 -12.10
C ILE A 38 -33.85 -11.24 -12.48
N ILE A 39 -33.61 -11.75 -13.69
CA ILE A 39 -34.13 -13.06 -14.12
C ILE A 39 -33.61 -14.18 -13.22
N ILE A 40 -32.31 -14.20 -12.92
CA ILE A 40 -31.70 -15.17 -12.00
C ILE A 40 -32.37 -15.08 -10.63
N GLY A 41 -32.59 -13.87 -10.12
CA GLY A 41 -33.32 -13.63 -8.88
C GLY A 41 -34.73 -14.22 -8.90
N VAL A 42 -35.48 -14.05 -9.99
CA VAL A 42 -36.81 -14.67 -10.16
C VAL A 42 -36.70 -16.20 -10.13
N LEU A 43 -35.77 -16.78 -10.89
CA LEU A 43 -35.60 -18.23 -10.99
C LEU A 43 -35.20 -18.85 -9.64
N ILE A 44 -34.29 -18.23 -8.90
CA ILE A 44 -33.89 -18.67 -7.56
C ILE A 44 -35.09 -18.65 -6.62
N ASN A 45 -35.84 -17.55 -6.58
CA ASN A 45 -37.02 -17.45 -5.73
C ASN A 45 -38.07 -18.52 -6.05
N LEU A 46 -38.30 -18.82 -7.35
CA LEU A 46 -39.21 -19.88 -7.80
C LEU A 46 -38.70 -21.29 -7.44
N ALA A 47 -37.40 -21.56 -7.64
CA ALA A 47 -36.79 -22.84 -7.34
C ALA A 47 -36.84 -23.15 -5.84
N VAL A 48 -36.48 -22.18 -5.00
CA VAL A 48 -36.53 -22.32 -3.54
C VAL A 48 -37.97 -22.50 -3.06
N TYR A 49 -38.91 -21.71 -3.61
CA TYR A 49 -40.34 -21.88 -3.31
C TYR A 49 -40.84 -23.28 -3.68
N GLY A 50 -40.46 -23.80 -4.85
CA GLY A 50 -40.80 -25.16 -5.30
C GLY A 50 -40.24 -26.24 -4.38
N LEU A 51 -38.94 -26.16 -4.05
CA LEU A 51 -38.26 -27.11 -3.17
C LEU A 51 -38.89 -27.17 -1.77
N LEU A 52 -39.13 -26.01 -1.16
CA LEU A 52 -39.73 -25.95 0.17
C LEU A 52 -41.17 -26.48 0.19
N ASN A 53 -41.95 -26.24 -0.88
CA ASN A 53 -43.28 -26.83 -1.00
C ASN A 53 -43.24 -28.35 -1.13
N LEU A 54 -42.19 -28.93 -1.73
CA LEU A 54 -42.02 -30.39 -1.80
C LEU A 54 -41.68 -30.99 -0.43
N LEU A 55 -40.79 -30.33 0.32
CA LEU A 55 -40.31 -30.81 1.63
C LEU A 55 -41.39 -30.74 2.74
N VAL A 56 -42.30 -29.77 2.67
CA VAL A 56 -43.26 -29.49 3.77
C VAL A 56 -44.68 -30.02 3.47
N LYS A 57 -44.84 -30.93 2.50
CA LYS A 57 -46.12 -31.57 2.12
C LYS A 57 -46.92 -32.27 3.25
N GLY A 58 -46.40 -32.34 4.48
CA GLY A 58 -47.04 -33.01 5.64
C GLY A 58 -47.52 -32.11 6.80
N SER A 59 -47.43 -30.78 6.72
CA SER A 59 -47.80 -29.89 7.84
C SER A 59 -49.06 -29.06 7.56
N HIS A 60 -50.13 -29.28 8.34
CA HIS A 60 -51.46 -28.69 8.11
C HIS A 60 -51.83 -27.52 9.04
N LYS A 61 -50.91 -27.04 9.89
CA LYS A 61 -51.24 -26.05 10.94
C LYS A 61 -51.00 -24.57 10.55
N ILE A 62 -50.24 -24.29 9.49
CA ILE A 62 -49.97 -22.93 8.97
C ILE A 62 -50.16 -22.95 7.44
N PRO A 63 -50.70 -21.90 6.79
CA PRO A 63 -50.87 -21.93 5.34
C PRO A 63 -49.49 -21.97 4.68
N LEU A 64 -49.15 -23.13 4.13
CA LEU A 64 -47.84 -23.52 3.64
C LEU A 64 -47.21 -22.50 2.66
N LYS A 65 -48.05 -21.80 1.90
CA LYS A 65 -47.64 -20.77 0.95
C LYS A 65 -46.93 -19.57 1.60
N TYR A 66 -47.20 -19.26 2.86
CA TYR A 66 -46.56 -18.13 3.55
C TYR A 66 -45.19 -18.52 4.13
N ILE A 67 -45.09 -19.70 4.75
CA ILE A 67 -43.80 -20.20 5.27
C ILE A 67 -42.79 -20.33 4.12
N THR A 68 -43.21 -20.98 3.03
CA THR A 68 -42.33 -21.22 1.88
C THR A 68 -41.90 -19.93 1.20
N ALA A 69 -42.76 -18.91 1.16
CA ALA A 69 -42.42 -17.61 0.58
C ALA A 69 -41.45 -16.79 1.47
N ILE A 70 -41.62 -16.83 2.79
CA ILE A 70 -40.71 -16.19 3.75
C ILE A 70 -39.34 -16.85 3.70
N CYS A 71 -39.29 -18.18 3.77
CA CYS A 71 -38.05 -18.94 3.68
C CYS A 71 -37.33 -18.73 2.33
N SER A 72 -38.08 -18.61 1.23
CA SER A 72 -37.51 -18.28 -0.09
C SER A 72 -36.84 -16.90 -0.11
N GLY A 73 -37.48 -15.88 0.46
CA GLY A 73 -36.88 -14.56 0.61
C GLY A 73 -35.60 -14.57 1.45
N ILE A 74 -35.61 -15.26 2.59
CA ILE A 74 -34.42 -15.39 3.47
C ILE A 74 -33.26 -16.05 2.72
N ILE A 75 -33.50 -17.19 2.06
CA ILE A 75 -32.48 -17.90 1.28
C ILE A 75 -31.97 -17.01 0.14
N GLY A 76 -32.87 -16.26 -0.53
CA GLY A 76 -32.49 -15.30 -1.56
C GLY A 76 -31.54 -14.22 -1.06
N PHE A 77 -31.80 -13.62 0.10
CA PHE A 77 -30.90 -12.64 0.70
C PHE A 77 -29.58 -13.24 1.19
N ILE A 78 -29.57 -14.50 1.64
CA ILE A 78 -28.33 -15.21 1.98
C ILE A 78 -27.45 -15.42 0.72
N ILE A 79 -28.06 -15.83 -0.39
CA ILE A 79 -27.35 -15.97 -1.67
C ILE A 79 -26.77 -14.62 -2.11
N LEU A 80 -27.55 -13.55 -2.04
CA LEU A 80 -27.10 -12.20 -2.36
C LEU A 80 -25.95 -11.73 -1.46
N LYS A 81 -25.94 -12.11 -0.18
CA LYS A 81 -24.83 -11.82 0.73
C LYS A 81 -23.54 -12.50 0.26
N ILE A 82 -23.63 -13.80 -0.02
CA ILE A 82 -22.45 -14.64 -0.31
C ILE A 82 -21.85 -14.34 -1.67
N PHE A 83 -22.69 -14.17 -2.70
CA PHE A 83 -22.24 -14.08 -4.09
C PHE A 83 -22.38 -12.69 -4.72
N GLY A 84 -23.02 -11.75 -4.03
CA GLY A 84 -23.30 -10.42 -4.57
C GLY A 84 -22.67 -9.29 -3.76
N PHE A 85 -23.13 -9.09 -2.53
CA PHE A 85 -22.76 -7.93 -1.74
C PHE A 85 -21.43 -8.08 -1.02
N GLY A 86 -21.10 -9.25 -0.48
CA GLY A 86 -19.84 -9.46 0.26
C GLY A 86 -19.70 -8.64 1.55
N TRP A 87 -20.68 -7.81 1.90
CA TRP A 87 -20.66 -6.93 3.06
C TRP A 87 -20.60 -7.70 4.39
N PRO A 88 -20.04 -7.06 5.44
CA PRO A 88 -20.11 -7.53 6.82
C PRO A 88 -21.51 -8.00 7.21
N THR A 89 -21.59 -9.18 7.84
CA THR A 89 -22.86 -9.92 7.98
C THR A 89 -23.90 -9.14 8.78
N LEU A 90 -23.47 -8.47 9.87
CA LEU A 90 -24.35 -7.67 10.71
C LEU A 90 -24.89 -6.46 9.95
N PHE A 91 -24.03 -5.74 9.24
CA PHE A 91 -24.43 -4.56 8.47
C PHE A 91 -25.39 -4.93 7.32
N TYR A 92 -25.03 -5.94 6.53
CA TYR A 92 -25.90 -6.43 5.46
C TYR A 92 -27.28 -6.85 5.99
N SER A 93 -27.30 -7.60 7.10
CA SER A 93 -28.55 -8.06 7.72
C SER A 93 -29.39 -6.89 8.24
N ALA A 94 -28.76 -5.84 8.79
CA ALA A 94 -29.44 -4.63 9.23
C ALA A 94 -30.07 -3.86 8.05
N VAL A 95 -29.36 -3.71 6.93
CA VAL A 95 -29.87 -3.07 5.71
C VAL A 95 -31.05 -3.86 5.13
N VAL A 96 -30.94 -5.19 5.06
CA VAL A 96 -32.04 -6.06 4.61
C VAL A 96 -33.23 -5.96 5.56
N ALA A 97 -33.01 -5.99 6.88
CA ALA A 97 -34.06 -5.86 7.88
C ALA A 97 -34.79 -4.52 7.77
N LEU A 98 -34.05 -3.42 7.59
CA LEU A 98 -34.60 -2.08 7.36
C LEU A 98 -35.46 -2.05 6.09
N GLY A 99 -34.99 -2.65 4.99
CA GLY A 99 -35.76 -2.78 3.76
C GLY A 99 -37.05 -3.60 3.92
N ILE A 100 -37.01 -4.68 4.69
CA ILE A 100 -38.21 -5.50 5.00
C ILE A 100 -39.19 -4.71 5.88
N LEU A 101 -38.70 -4.01 6.91
CA LEU A 101 -39.52 -3.15 7.77
C LEU A 101 -40.16 -2.01 6.97
N PHE A 102 -39.44 -1.43 6.01
CA PHE A 102 -39.99 -0.47 5.06
C PHE A 102 -41.15 -1.09 4.25
N CYS A 103 -40.98 -2.30 3.70
CA CYS A 103 -42.04 -3.01 2.99
C CYS A 103 -43.27 -3.28 3.88
N ILE A 104 -43.06 -3.66 5.15
CA ILE A 104 -44.13 -3.87 6.14
C ILE A 104 -44.85 -2.55 6.44
N SER A 105 -44.10 -1.47 6.67
CA SER A 105 -44.66 -0.14 6.95
C SER A 105 -45.49 0.40 5.79
N LEU A 106 -45.01 0.26 4.55
CA LEU A 106 -45.72 0.63 3.32
C LEU A 106 -47.02 -0.17 3.18
N TYR A 107 -46.98 -1.47 3.43
CA TYR A 107 -48.17 -2.32 3.41
C TYR A 107 -49.21 -1.90 4.47
N LEU A 108 -48.77 -1.64 5.70
CA LEU A 108 -49.66 -1.21 6.78
C LEU A 108 -50.26 0.16 6.51
N PHE A 109 -49.47 1.10 5.98
CA PHE A 109 -49.94 2.42 5.55
C PHE A 109 -51.00 2.30 4.46
N GLN A 110 -50.76 1.50 3.42
CA GLN A 110 -51.73 1.27 2.34
C GLN A 110 -53.04 0.62 2.83
N ARG A 111 -52.97 -0.21 3.86
CA ARG A 111 -54.13 -0.96 4.38
C ARG A 111 -54.94 -0.19 5.42
N LYS A 112 -54.29 0.45 6.38
CA LYS A 112 -54.94 1.03 7.57
C LYS A 112 -55.09 2.55 7.48
N LYS A 113 -54.12 3.26 6.90
CA LYS A 113 -54.09 4.74 6.82
C LYS A 113 -54.37 5.46 8.14
N THR A 114 -53.95 4.90 9.27
CA THR A 114 -54.03 5.54 10.59
C THR A 114 -52.81 6.42 10.86
N PHE A 115 -52.90 7.32 11.84
CA PHE A 115 -51.77 8.14 12.31
C PHE A 115 -50.53 7.28 12.60
N LEU A 116 -50.67 6.22 13.41
CA LEU A 116 -49.57 5.31 13.75
C LEU A 116 -48.96 4.62 12.51
N SER A 117 -49.78 4.18 11.54
CA SER A 117 -49.25 3.55 10.32
C SER A 117 -48.55 4.55 9.40
N THR A 118 -48.98 5.81 9.42
CA THR A 118 -48.36 6.90 8.64
C THR A 118 -47.04 7.33 9.28
N LEU A 119 -47.01 7.48 10.61
CA LEU A 119 -45.80 7.76 11.38
C LEU A 119 -44.76 6.66 11.19
N PHE A 120 -45.15 5.39 11.33
CA PHE A 120 -44.24 4.27 11.13
C PHE A 120 -43.67 4.23 9.71
N PHE A 121 -44.49 4.45 8.69
CA PHE A 121 -44.02 4.56 7.31
C PHE A 121 -43.06 5.74 7.10
N GLY A 122 -43.39 6.91 7.66
CA GLY A 122 -42.51 8.09 7.62
C GLY A 122 -41.14 7.83 8.26
N LEU A 123 -41.10 7.20 9.43
CA LEU A 123 -39.86 6.83 10.11
C LEU A 123 -39.01 5.85 9.28
N MET A 124 -39.64 4.82 8.68
CA MET A 124 -38.91 3.88 7.82
C MET A 124 -38.42 4.52 6.52
N LEU A 125 -39.20 5.44 5.94
CA LEU A 125 -38.78 6.18 4.75
C LEU A 125 -37.56 7.06 5.03
N ILE A 126 -37.55 7.76 6.17
CA ILE A 126 -36.38 8.54 6.62
C ILE A 126 -35.18 7.61 6.85
N GLY A 127 -35.36 6.48 7.54
CA GLY A 127 -34.29 5.53 7.80
C GLY A 127 -33.66 4.96 6.51
N VAL A 128 -34.48 4.50 5.56
CA VAL A 128 -33.99 4.02 4.25
C VAL A 128 -33.33 5.16 3.47
N GLY A 129 -33.93 6.35 3.46
CA GLY A 129 -33.37 7.52 2.79
C GLY A 129 -32.00 7.92 3.35
N TYR A 130 -31.84 7.88 4.68
CA TYR A 130 -30.57 8.16 5.35
C TYR A 130 -29.48 7.14 4.98
N ILE A 131 -29.79 5.83 5.00
CA ILE A 131 -28.80 4.80 4.61
C ILE A 131 -28.41 4.94 3.14
N LEU A 132 -29.36 5.18 2.24
CA LEU A 132 -29.05 5.43 0.82
C LEU A 132 -28.22 6.69 0.63
N PHE A 133 -28.51 7.75 1.39
CA PHE A 133 -27.72 8.98 1.39
C PHE A 133 -26.28 8.72 1.82
N VAL A 134 -26.05 8.06 2.97
CA VAL A 134 -24.70 7.73 3.45
C VAL A 134 -23.94 6.83 2.46
N LEU A 135 -24.60 5.82 1.89
CA LEU A 135 -23.98 4.96 0.88
C LEU A 135 -23.64 5.71 -0.42
N ALA A 136 -24.35 6.78 -0.75
CA ALA A 136 -24.13 7.59 -1.95
C ALA A 136 -23.11 8.73 -1.77
N THR A 137 -22.89 9.23 -0.55
CA THR A 137 -21.91 10.29 -0.27
C THR A 137 -20.48 9.73 -0.18
N PRO A 138 -19.42 10.51 -0.44
CA PRO A 138 -18.04 10.03 -0.35
C PRO A 138 -17.63 9.69 1.10
N GLY A 139 -18.16 10.40 2.09
CA GLY A 139 -17.89 10.18 3.52
C GLY A 139 -17.45 11.47 4.20
N SER A 140 -16.50 11.39 5.12
CA SER A 140 -15.89 12.53 5.82
C SER A 140 -14.59 12.09 6.49
N ASP A 141 -13.57 12.95 6.55
CA ASP A 141 -12.39 12.70 7.38
C ASP A 141 -12.64 13.08 8.86
N PRO A 142 -12.63 12.12 9.82
CA PRO A 142 -12.77 12.44 11.23
C PRO A 142 -11.45 12.92 11.89
N PHE A 143 -10.32 12.87 11.19
CA PHE A 143 -8.98 13.13 11.76
C PHE A 143 -8.31 14.41 11.24
N ASP A 144 -9.00 15.19 10.40
CA ASP A 144 -8.55 16.44 9.76
C ASP A 144 -7.88 17.43 10.75
N LYS A 145 -8.39 17.50 11.98
CA LYS A 145 -7.89 18.38 13.05
C LYS A 145 -6.78 17.77 13.88
N GLU A 146 -6.71 16.44 13.98
CA GLU A 146 -5.70 15.75 14.79
C GLU A 146 -4.34 15.71 14.08
N VAL A 147 -4.36 15.61 12.75
CA VAL A 147 -3.20 15.50 11.87
C VAL A 147 -3.24 16.67 10.86
N PRO A 148 -2.86 17.90 11.28
CA PRO A 148 -2.87 19.04 10.36
C PRO A 148 -1.89 18.80 9.21
N MET A 149 -2.25 19.22 8.00
CA MET A 149 -1.45 18.95 6.79
C MET A 149 -0.02 19.49 6.93
N ALA A 150 0.97 18.70 6.52
CA ALA A 150 2.35 19.18 6.44
C ALA A 150 2.54 20.11 5.23
N PHE A 151 3.59 20.94 5.28
CA PHE A 151 3.95 21.93 4.24
C PHE A 151 2.96 23.10 4.06
N LEU A 152 2.04 23.31 5.01
CA LEU A 152 1.15 24.48 5.02
C LEU A 152 1.87 25.79 5.33
N GLU A 153 2.90 25.78 6.19
CA GLU A 153 3.61 26.99 6.61
C GLU A 153 5.01 27.11 5.98
N GLU A 154 5.39 28.31 5.55
CA GLU A 154 6.68 28.57 4.88
C GLU A 154 7.89 28.34 5.80
N GLY A 155 7.70 28.31 7.13
CA GLY A 155 8.73 28.23 8.17
C GLY A 155 9.01 26.84 8.75
N ASP A 156 8.31 25.79 8.31
CA ASP A 156 8.37 24.46 8.95
C ASP A 156 9.72 23.74 8.77
N PHE A 157 10.60 24.21 7.88
CA PHE A 157 11.85 23.53 7.55
C PHE A 157 12.98 24.51 7.20
N PRO A 158 14.24 24.22 7.57
CA PRO A 158 15.37 25.05 7.18
C PRO A 158 15.44 25.13 5.65
N PRO A 159 15.59 26.35 5.08
CA PRO A 159 15.62 26.54 3.63
C PRO A 159 16.85 25.81 3.07
N SER A 160 16.60 24.66 2.46
CA SER A 160 17.63 23.95 1.70
C SER A 160 17.59 24.51 0.29
N GLU A 161 18.70 25.05 -0.17
CA GLU A 161 18.84 25.45 -1.57
C GLU A 161 18.65 24.20 -2.45
N VAL A 162 17.59 24.20 -3.26
CA VAL A 162 17.31 23.09 -4.18
C VAL A 162 18.21 23.23 -5.39
N LEU A 163 19.31 22.48 -5.41
CA LEU A 163 20.36 22.56 -6.44
C LEU A 163 20.08 21.70 -7.68
N PHE A 164 18.87 21.17 -7.83
CA PHE A 164 18.50 20.24 -8.91
C PHE A 164 17.10 20.52 -9.46
N GLU A 165 16.87 20.07 -10.70
CA GLU A 165 15.62 20.30 -11.41
C GLU A 165 14.47 19.47 -10.83
N ASN A 166 13.23 19.98 -10.96
CA ASN A 166 12.02 19.24 -10.61
C ASN A 166 12.02 17.85 -11.30
N PRO A 167 12.09 16.74 -10.54
CA PRO A 167 12.08 15.40 -11.13
C PRO A 167 10.77 15.07 -11.85
N ALA A 168 9.65 15.70 -11.47
CA ALA A 168 8.35 15.50 -12.11
C ALA A 168 8.13 16.39 -13.35
N ALA A 169 9.05 17.32 -13.64
CA ALA A 169 8.98 18.11 -14.86
C ALA A 169 9.33 17.26 -16.10
N ILE A 170 8.60 17.49 -17.19
CA ILE A 170 8.87 16.92 -18.50
C ILE A 170 10.29 17.28 -18.93
N GLY A 171 11.04 16.27 -19.39
CA GLY A 171 12.41 16.44 -19.83
C GLY A 171 12.53 16.98 -21.26
N SER A 172 13.76 17.01 -21.78
CA SER A 172 14.08 17.62 -23.07
C SER A 172 13.81 16.72 -24.28
N PHE A 173 13.60 15.41 -24.09
CA PHE A 173 13.37 14.48 -25.18
C PHE A 173 11.91 14.49 -25.63
N LYS A 174 11.70 14.45 -26.95
CA LYS A 174 10.38 14.09 -27.50
C LYS A 174 10.13 12.61 -27.25
N VAL A 175 8.87 12.24 -27.06
CA VAL A 175 8.46 10.86 -26.76
C VAL A 175 7.78 10.25 -27.97
N LYS A 176 8.32 9.12 -28.45
CA LYS A 176 7.67 8.22 -29.42
C LYS A 176 6.92 7.14 -28.66
N THR A 177 5.64 6.95 -28.97
CA THR A 177 4.80 5.90 -28.37
C THR A 177 4.43 4.84 -29.40
N PHE A 178 4.45 3.58 -28.98
CA PHE A 178 4.02 2.44 -29.80
C PHE A 178 3.73 1.21 -28.93
N THR A 179 3.16 0.16 -29.51
CA THR A 179 2.98 -1.14 -28.85
C THR A 179 3.78 -2.23 -29.54
N TYR A 180 4.16 -3.26 -28.78
CA TYR A 180 4.58 -4.55 -29.31
C TYR A 180 3.71 -5.64 -28.71
N GLY A 181 3.60 -6.78 -29.38
CA GLY A 181 2.73 -7.86 -28.92
C GLY A 181 2.57 -9.00 -29.90
N SER A 182 1.65 -9.92 -29.59
CA SER A 182 1.41 -11.13 -30.40
C SER A 182 0.97 -10.85 -31.83
N GLY A 183 0.33 -9.69 -32.08
CA GLY A 183 -0.27 -9.38 -33.37
C GLY A 183 -1.61 -10.08 -33.60
N THR A 184 -2.10 -10.87 -32.64
CA THR A 184 -3.28 -11.72 -32.78
C THR A 184 -4.21 -11.67 -31.56
N ASP A 185 -4.10 -10.65 -30.71
CA ASP A 185 -4.96 -10.51 -29.53
C ASP A 185 -6.46 -10.39 -29.93
N GLU A 186 -7.31 -11.23 -29.36
CA GLU A 186 -8.75 -11.26 -29.72
C GLU A 186 -9.54 -10.12 -29.10
N GLN A 187 -9.05 -9.52 -28.02
CA GLN A 187 -9.79 -8.57 -27.19
C GLN A 187 -9.34 -7.13 -27.42
N ARG A 188 -8.08 -6.91 -27.80
CA ARG A 188 -7.41 -5.60 -27.79
C ARG A 188 -6.74 -5.33 -29.12
N LYS A 189 -7.19 -4.27 -29.81
CA LYS A 189 -6.71 -3.91 -31.15
C LYS A 189 -5.25 -3.49 -31.14
N GLU A 190 -4.81 -2.85 -30.07
CA GLU A 190 -3.46 -2.37 -29.83
C GLU A 190 -2.40 -3.48 -29.78
N PHE A 191 -2.79 -4.70 -29.38
CA PHE A 191 -1.92 -5.89 -29.36
C PHE A 191 -2.23 -6.88 -30.50
N ALA A 192 -3.21 -6.54 -31.34
CA ALA A 192 -3.52 -7.22 -32.58
C ALA A 192 -2.91 -6.44 -33.77
N THR A 193 -3.73 -5.78 -34.57
CA THR A 193 -3.27 -5.03 -35.75
C THR A 193 -2.50 -3.74 -35.43
N GLY A 194 -2.50 -3.30 -34.16
CA GLY A 194 -1.85 -2.06 -33.71
C GLY A 194 -0.37 -2.19 -33.35
N VAL A 195 0.19 -3.40 -33.32
CA VAL A 195 1.58 -3.61 -32.92
C VAL A 195 2.55 -3.07 -33.97
N THR A 196 3.59 -2.38 -33.50
CA THR A 196 4.73 -1.98 -34.33
C THR A 196 5.71 -3.14 -34.52
N TYR A 197 5.94 -3.91 -33.46
CA TYR A 197 6.77 -5.12 -33.50
C TYR A 197 5.98 -6.32 -33.00
N THR A 198 6.02 -7.42 -33.77
CA THR A 198 5.43 -8.70 -33.36
C THR A 198 6.40 -9.48 -32.48
N THR A 199 5.90 -10.09 -31.42
CA THR A 199 6.68 -10.95 -30.50
C THR A 199 6.23 -12.40 -30.59
N ASN A 200 7.17 -13.32 -30.32
CA ASN A 200 6.82 -14.73 -30.14
C ASN A 200 6.15 -14.93 -28.77
N SER A 201 5.30 -15.95 -28.67
CA SER A 201 4.74 -16.38 -27.38
C SER A 201 5.78 -17.14 -26.55
N VAL A 202 5.56 -17.17 -25.23
CA VAL A 202 6.41 -17.90 -24.27
C VAL A 202 5.59 -18.93 -23.49
N ASN A 203 6.23 -20.05 -23.12
CA ASN A 203 5.57 -21.15 -22.43
C ASN A 203 5.73 -21.03 -20.90
N GLY A 204 4.73 -20.47 -20.24
CA GLY A 204 4.68 -20.28 -18.78
C GLY A 204 3.99 -21.43 -18.02
N LYS A 205 3.70 -22.57 -18.65
CA LYS A 205 2.88 -23.65 -18.06
C LYS A 205 3.35 -24.11 -16.67
N TRP A 206 4.66 -24.23 -16.47
CA TRP A 206 5.24 -24.72 -15.22
C TRP A 206 5.23 -23.66 -14.10
N LEU A 207 5.12 -22.38 -14.47
CA LEU A 207 5.13 -21.25 -13.56
C LEU A 207 3.73 -21.03 -12.95
N ILE A 208 2.68 -21.58 -13.56
CA ILE A 208 1.29 -21.45 -13.11
C ILE A 208 0.51 -22.77 -13.20
N PRO A 209 0.85 -23.78 -12.38
CA PRO A 209 0.19 -25.09 -12.41
C PRO A 209 -1.31 -25.05 -12.07
N ASP A 210 -1.78 -23.94 -11.48
CA ASP A 210 -3.19 -23.68 -11.19
C ASP A 210 -4.01 -23.22 -12.42
N TRP A 211 -3.36 -22.99 -13.57
CA TRP A 211 -4.02 -22.81 -14.88
C TRP A 211 -4.56 -24.14 -15.41
N LYS A 212 -5.59 -24.67 -14.77
CA LYS A 212 -6.21 -25.96 -15.10
C LYS A 212 -7.74 -25.93 -15.00
N ASP A 213 -8.37 -27.03 -15.39
CA ASP A 213 -9.80 -27.26 -15.23
C ASP A 213 -10.69 -26.11 -15.76
N LYS A 214 -11.61 -25.62 -14.91
CA LYS A 214 -12.54 -24.53 -15.25
C LYS A 214 -11.80 -23.21 -15.49
N LYS A 215 -10.77 -22.89 -14.70
CA LYS A 215 -9.97 -21.66 -14.87
C LYS A 215 -9.35 -21.63 -16.27
N LYS A 216 -8.68 -22.72 -16.66
CA LYS A 216 -8.12 -22.92 -18.01
C LYS A 216 -9.19 -22.72 -19.08
N LYS A 217 -10.27 -23.51 -19.03
CA LYS A 217 -11.33 -23.51 -20.05
C LYS A 217 -11.89 -22.10 -20.31
N TRP A 218 -12.15 -21.35 -19.24
CA TRP A 218 -12.80 -20.06 -19.34
C TRP A 218 -11.84 -18.95 -19.77
N ARG A 219 -10.61 -18.95 -19.24
CA ARG A 219 -9.59 -17.96 -19.61
C ARG A 219 -9.13 -18.14 -21.05
N GLU A 220 -8.87 -19.36 -21.49
CA GLU A 220 -8.43 -19.63 -22.87
C GLU A 220 -9.52 -19.29 -23.89
N ARG A 221 -10.79 -19.49 -23.53
CA ARG A 221 -11.92 -19.07 -24.37
C ARG A 221 -12.01 -17.54 -24.50
N TYR A 222 -11.64 -16.81 -23.46
CA TYR A 222 -11.70 -15.35 -23.47
C TYR A 222 -10.47 -14.76 -24.17
N TRP A 223 -9.28 -15.23 -23.83
CA TRP A 223 -8.02 -14.66 -24.33
C TRP A 223 -7.59 -15.20 -25.70
N GLY A 224 -8.08 -16.35 -26.12
CA GLY A 224 -7.64 -17.02 -27.36
C GLY A 224 -6.31 -17.78 -27.21
N PHE A 225 -5.66 -17.71 -26.04
CA PHE A 225 -4.41 -18.41 -25.74
C PHE A 225 -4.41 -19.00 -24.31
N GLY A 226 -3.50 -19.94 -24.07
CA GLY A 226 -3.28 -20.58 -22.77
C GLY A 226 -1.88 -20.37 -22.21
N ALA A 227 -1.61 -20.92 -21.03
CA ALA A 227 -0.31 -20.78 -20.34
C ALA A 227 0.89 -21.33 -21.12
N GLU A 228 0.65 -22.12 -22.16
CA GLU A 228 1.69 -22.61 -23.08
C GLU A 228 2.12 -21.58 -24.13
N ASN A 229 1.34 -20.49 -24.28
CA ASN A 229 1.50 -19.46 -25.31
C ASN A 229 1.21 -18.06 -24.76
N PHE A 230 1.78 -17.69 -23.62
CA PHE A 230 1.61 -16.33 -23.11
C PHE A 230 2.21 -15.31 -24.08
N PRO A 231 1.48 -14.24 -24.42
CA PRO A 231 2.00 -13.19 -25.29
C PRO A 231 2.98 -12.29 -24.52
N LEU A 232 3.97 -11.74 -25.23
CA LEU A 232 4.79 -10.66 -24.71
C LEU A 232 4.25 -9.35 -25.26
N ASN A 233 3.27 -8.77 -24.57
CA ASN A 233 2.61 -7.52 -24.93
C ASN A 233 3.13 -6.35 -24.08
N GLY A 234 3.34 -5.18 -24.68
CA GLY A 234 3.72 -3.98 -23.94
C GLY A 234 3.45 -2.67 -24.66
N ARG A 235 3.16 -1.62 -23.90
CA ARG A 235 3.03 -0.24 -24.36
C ARG A 235 4.33 0.51 -24.08
N VAL A 236 4.90 1.11 -25.10
CA VAL A 236 6.23 1.72 -25.05
C VAL A 236 6.13 3.24 -25.12
N TYR A 237 6.90 3.89 -24.26
CA TYR A 237 7.21 5.30 -24.27
C TYR A 237 8.73 5.42 -24.41
N MET A 238 9.20 5.88 -25.57
CA MET A 238 10.62 5.87 -25.93
C MET A 238 11.11 7.29 -26.22
N PRO A 239 12.27 7.72 -25.71
CA PRO A 239 12.90 8.98 -26.11
C PRO A 239 13.27 8.95 -27.60
N GLU A 240 12.99 10.02 -28.34
CA GLU A 240 13.53 10.19 -29.69
C GLU A 240 15.02 10.57 -29.62
N GLY A 241 15.88 9.78 -30.26
CA GLY A 241 17.33 10.03 -30.34
C GLY A 241 18.13 8.77 -30.65
N GLU A 242 19.45 8.91 -30.70
CA GLU A 242 20.37 7.80 -31.02
C GLU A 242 20.53 6.78 -29.86
N GLY A 243 20.30 7.21 -28.61
CA GLY A 243 20.55 6.37 -27.44
C GLY A 243 22.06 6.12 -27.20
N PRO A 244 22.42 5.05 -26.47
CA PRO A 244 21.52 4.12 -25.79
C PRO A 244 20.81 4.78 -24.60
N PHE A 245 19.59 4.33 -24.29
CA PHE A 245 18.79 4.83 -23.15
C PHE A 245 18.54 3.72 -22.12
N PRO A 246 18.55 4.02 -20.80
CA PRO A 246 18.14 3.08 -19.77
C PRO A 246 16.73 2.53 -20.01
N LEU A 247 16.47 1.29 -19.56
CA LEU A 247 15.19 0.60 -19.75
C LEU A 247 14.44 0.42 -18.44
N THR A 248 13.17 0.80 -18.43
CA THR A 248 12.24 0.58 -17.32
C THR A 248 11.07 -0.28 -17.79
N LEU A 249 10.83 -1.40 -17.10
CA LEU A 249 9.58 -2.16 -17.25
C LEU A 249 8.65 -1.84 -16.08
N ILE A 250 7.38 -1.58 -16.37
CA ILE A 250 6.32 -1.27 -15.41
C ILE A 250 5.26 -2.36 -15.50
N VAL A 251 4.90 -3.01 -14.39
CA VAL A 251 3.87 -4.05 -14.37
C VAL A 251 2.76 -3.74 -13.38
N HIS A 252 1.52 -3.96 -13.80
CA HIS A 252 0.35 -3.76 -12.97
C HIS A 252 0.12 -4.92 -11.99
N GLY A 253 -0.73 -4.69 -10.99
CA GLY A 253 -1.17 -5.69 -10.02
C GLY A 253 -2.37 -6.51 -10.47
N ASN A 254 -2.96 -7.21 -9.50
CA ASN A 254 -4.19 -7.94 -9.73
C ASN A 254 -5.39 -6.99 -9.75
N HIS A 255 -6.02 -6.86 -10.92
CA HIS A 255 -7.30 -6.16 -11.09
C HIS A 255 -8.34 -7.11 -11.71
N SER A 256 -9.42 -6.60 -12.30
CA SER A 256 -10.26 -7.41 -13.17
C SER A 256 -9.54 -7.71 -14.49
N MET A 257 -9.49 -8.98 -14.92
CA MET A 257 -8.84 -9.35 -16.19
C MET A 257 -9.48 -8.74 -17.45
N ILE A 258 -10.67 -8.14 -17.33
CA ILE A 258 -11.40 -7.52 -18.45
C ILE A 258 -11.42 -5.98 -18.36
N ASP A 259 -10.74 -5.43 -17.36
CA ASP A 259 -10.51 -4.00 -17.18
C ASP A 259 -9.00 -3.77 -17.22
N TYR A 260 -8.49 -3.47 -18.41
CA TYR A 260 -7.07 -3.61 -18.70
C TYR A 260 -6.22 -2.56 -17.98
N SER A 261 -5.25 -3.03 -17.21
CA SER A 261 -4.48 -2.18 -16.30
C SER A 261 -3.18 -1.63 -16.89
N ASP A 262 -2.70 -2.19 -18.00
CA ASP A 262 -1.45 -1.81 -18.66
C ASP A 262 -1.47 -0.39 -19.24
N ASP A 263 -2.64 0.18 -19.53
CA ASP A 263 -2.74 1.54 -20.07
C ASP A 263 -2.52 2.64 -19.01
N GLY A 264 -2.74 2.32 -17.74
CA GLY A 264 -2.83 3.31 -16.66
C GLY A 264 -1.52 3.91 -16.14
N TYR A 265 -0.38 3.53 -16.72
CA TYR A 265 0.94 4.10 -16.38
C TYR A 265 1.48 5.06 -17.45
N GLY A 266 0.65 5.48 -18.40
CA GLY A 266 1.09 6.35 -19.48
C GLY A 266 1.64 7.70 -19.02
N TYR A 267 1.11 8.28 -17.93
CA TYR A 267 1.64 9.53 -17.37
C TYR A 267 3.10 9.38 -16.90
N LEU A 268 3.40 8.27 -16.22
CA LEU A 268 4.73 7.93 -15.73
C LEU A 268 5.67 7.53 -16.88
N GLY A 269 5.16 6.73 -17.82
CA GLY A 269 5.90 6.33 -19.02
C GLY A 269 6.34 7.53 -19.86
N ASN A 270 5.44 8.48 -20.11
CA ASN A 270 5.76 9.72 -20.81
C ASN A 270 6.79 10.57 -20.06
N LEU A 271 6.68 10.70 -18.73
CA LEU A 271 7.65 11.43 -17.92
C LEU A 271 9.05 10.81 -18.07
N LEU A 272 9.19 9.52 -17.78
CA LEU A 272 10.48 8.83 -17.84
C LEU A 272 11.10 8.92 -19.25
N ALA A 273 10.30 8.71 -20.30
CA ALA A 273 10.73 8.83 -21.69
C ALA A 273 11.19 10.25 -22.04
N SER A 274 10.46 11.27 -21.62
CA SER A 274 10.86 12.67 -21.85
C SER A 274 12.18 13.02 -21.16
N ARG A 275 12.54 12.28 -20.11
CA ARG A 275 13.79 12.43 -19.34
C ARG A 275 14.90 11.47 -19.79
N GLY A 276 14.72 10.80 -20.93
CA GLY A 276 15.74 9.96 -21.54
C GLY A 276 15.80 8.52 -21.01
N ILE A 277 14.68 7.98 -20.52
CA ILE A 277 14.56 6.60 -20.02
C ILE A 277 13.42 5.90 -20.78
N ILE A 278 13.69 4.78 -21.44
CA ILE A 278 12.64 4.00 -22.10
C ILE A 278 11.73 3.41 -21.02
N ALA A 279 10.42 3.61 -21.13
CA ALA A 279 9.45 3.04 -20.21
C ALA A 279 8.47 2.12 -20.97
N VAL A 280 8.24 0.95 -20.42
CA VAL A 280 7.37 -0.07 -21.02
C VAL A 280 6.36 -0.53 -20.00
N SER A 281 5.08 -0.26 -20.24
CA SER A 281 3.99 -0.83 -19.45
C SER A 281 3.65 -2.22 -19.98
N VAL A 282 3.92 -3.24 -19.17
CA VAL A 282 3.79 -4.67 -19.49
C VAL A 282 2.37 -5.15 -19.21
N ASP A 283 1.82 -5.91 -20.16
CA ASP A 283 0.48 -6.51 -20.05
C ASP A 283 0.56 -7.90 -19.40
N GLU A 284 -0.04 -8.03 -18.21
CA GLU A 284 -0.25 -9.29 -17.51
C GLU A 284 -1.73 -9.52 -17.17
N ASN A 285 -2.66 -8.86 -17.87
CA ASN A 285 -4.08 -8.92 -17.53
C ASN A 285 -4.63 -10.35 -17.57
N PHE A 286 -4.04 -11.25 -18.34
CA PHE A 286 -4.43 -12.65 -18.39
C PHE A 286 -4.16 -13.44 -17.09
N LEU A 287 -3.32 -12.91 -16.19
CA LEU A 287 -3.04 -13.45 -14.85
C LEU A 287 -3.93 -12.84 -13.76
N ASN A 288 -4.72 -11.81 -14.06
CA ASN A 288 -5.60 -11.14 -13.12
C ASN A 288 -6.84 -11.98 -12.74
N ALA A 289 -7.39 -11.75 -11.56
CA ALA A 289 -8.63 -12.37 -11.08
C ALA A 289 -9.85 -11.87 -11.86
N HIS A 290 -10.88 -12.71 -11.94
CA HIS A 290 -12.22 -12.28 -12.36
C HIS A 290 -13.28 -13.35 -12.05
N TRP A 291 -14.38 -13.41 -12.84
CA TRP A 291 -15.41 -14.45 -12.75
C TRP A 291 -14.90 -15.89 -12.95
N SER A 292 -13.72 -16.08 -13.57
CA SER A 292 -13.06 -17.39 -13.65
C SER A 292 -12.30 -17.77 -12.37
N GLY A 293 -12.21 -16.87 -11.40
CA GLY A 293 -11.50 -17.03 -10.13
C GLY A 293 -10.10 -16.42 -10.11
N ASP A 294 -9.57 -16.23 -8.91
CA ASP A 294 -8.22 -15.75 -8.59
C ASP A 294 -7.23 -16.94 -8.42
N PHE A 295 -5.95 -16.72 -8.72
CA PHE A 295 -4.84 -17.64 -8.47
C PHE A 295 -4.28 -17.56 -7.05
N MET A 296 -4.69 -16.55 -6.26
CA MET A 296 -4.37 -16.41 -4.83
C MET A 296 -2.85 -16.38 -4.55
N GLY A 297 -2.07 -15.72 -5.42
CA GLY A 297 -0.61 -15.60 -5.29
C GLY A 297 0.19 -16.68 -6.00
N LYS A 298 -0.44 -17.74 -6.52
CA LYS A 298 0.24 -18.79 -7.29
C LYS A 298 0.65 -18.35 -8.70
N GLU A 299 0.17 -17.20 -9.15
CA GLU A 299 0.58 -16.56 -10.40
C GLU A 299 1.89 -15.77 -10.26
N MET A 300 2.33 -15.48 -9.03
CA MET A 300 3.50 -14.63 -8.76
C MET A 300 4.77 -15.07 -9.51
N PRO A 301 5.13 -16.37 -9.57
CA PRO A 301 6.25 -16.81 -10.39
C PRO A 301 6.12 -16.50 -11.88
N ALA A 302 4.91 -16.63 -12.44
CA ALA A 302 4.66 -16.35 -13.85
C ALA A 302 4.80 -14.85 -14.14
N ARG A 303 4.26 -13.98 -13.26
CA ARG A 303 4.42 -12.52 -13.35
C ARG A 303 5.89 -12.11 -13.37
N ALA A 304 6.64 -12.57 -12.37
CA ALA A 304 8.07 -12.29 -12.27
C ALA A 304 8.87 -12.78 -13.49
N TRP A 305 8.57 -13.99 -13.96
CA TRP A 305 9.25 -14.58 -15.11
C TRP A 305 8.92 -13.86 -16.44
N LEU A 306 7.69 -13.39 -16.62
CA LEU A 306 7.29 -12.63 -17.82
C LEU A 306 8.10 -11.34 -17.97
N LEU A 307 8.34 -10.60 -16.89
CA LEU A 307 9.23 -9.43 -16.90
C LEU A 307 10.63 -9.76 -17.45
N LEU A 308 11.21 -10.89 -17.04
CA LEU A 308 12.52 -11.32 -17.53
C LEU A 308 12.46 -11.76 -19.01
N LYS A 309 11.35 -12.34 -19.46
CA LYS A 309 11.10 -12.62 -20.88
C LYS A 309 10.93 -11.36 -21.72
N HIS A 310 10.36 -10.30 -21.15
CA HIS A 310 10.36 -8.99 -21.79
C HIS A 310 11.78 -8.43 -21.93
N LEU A 311 12.62 -8.49 -20.88
CA LEU A 311 14.03 -8.08 -20.98
C LEU A 311 14.79 -8.90 -22.03
N GLU A 312 14.52 -10.21 -22.14
CA GLU A 312 15.07 -11.07 -23.19
C GLU A 312 14.67 -10.60 -24.60
N GLN A 313 13.40 -10.29 -24.81
CA GLN A 313 12.92 -9.78 -26.09
C GLN A 313 13.55 -8.42 -26.45
N TRP A 314 13.65 -7.50 -25.49
CA TRP A 314 14.31 -6.20 -25.68
C TRP A 314 15.81 -6.33 -25.98
N ASN A 315 16.50 -7.25 -25.30
CA ASN A 315 17.90 -7.55 -25.58
C ASN A 315 18.11 -8.09 -27.00
N ASN A 316 17.21 -8.95 -27.46
CA ASN A 316 17.26 -9.51 -28.81
C ASN A 316 17.12 -8.40 -29.87
N TRP A 317 16.11 -7.52 -29.72
CA TRP A 317 15.94 -6.36 -30.61
C TRP A 317 17.12 -5.38 -30.56
N ASN A 318 17.72 -5.20 -29.39
CA ASN A 318 18.89 -4.33 -29.23
C ASN A 318 20.15 -4.90 -29.92
N SER A 319 20.24 -6.22 -30.04
CA SER A 319 21.42 -6.92 -30.57
C SER A 319 21.30 -7.32 -32.04
N GLU A 320 20.09 -7.27 -32.61
CA GLU A 320 19.81 -7.62 -34.01
C GLU A 320 20.18 -6.46 -34.94
N ILE A 321 21.23 -6.65 -35.76
CA ILE A 321 21.87 -5.59 -36.58
C ILE A 321 20.88 -4.77 -37.43
N ASP A 322 19.87 -5.42 -38.00
CA ASP A 322 18.92 -4.79 -38.92
C ASP A 322 17.61 -4.35 -38.23
N HIS A 323 17.50 -4.50 -36.90
CA HIS A 323 16.31 -4.09 -36.16
C HIS A 323 16.32 -2.58 -35.88
N GLU A 324 15.17 -1.91 -35.94
CA GLU A 324 15.07 -0.44 -35.71
C GLU A 324 15.51 0.03 -34.31
N LEU A 325 15.55 -0.92 -33.36
CA LEU A 325 15.97 -0.72 -31.98
C LEU A 325 17.42 -1.14 -31.71
N ALA A 326 18.16 -1.59 -32.73
CA ALA A 326 19.54 -2.02 -32.59
C ALA A 326 20.40 -0.92 -31.93
N GLY A 327 21.11 -1.27 -30.86
CA GLY A 327 22.01 -0.37 -30.14
C GLY A 327 21.35 0.81 -29.40
N LYS A 328 20.02 0.89 -29.34
CA LYS A 328 19.30 2.02 -28.70
C LYS A 328 19.02 1.83 -27.22
N ILE A 329 19.23 0.63 -26.68
CA ILE A 329 18.91 0.29 -25.30
C ILE A 329 20.18 0.06 -24.50
N ASP A 330 20.26 0.74 -23.37
CA ASP A 330 21.29 0.54 -22.36
C ASP A 330 20.88 -0.63 -21.44
N MET A 331 21.32 -1.83 -21.80
CA MET A 331 21.05 -3.04 -21.03
C MET A 331 21.85 -3.11 -19.72
N ASP A 332 22.74 -2.15 -19.44
CA ASP A 332 23.47 -2.03 -18.18
C ASP A 332 22.71 -1.22 -17.12
N ASN A 333 21.63 -0.53 -17.50
CA ASN A 333 20.83 0.32 -16.63
C ASN A 333 19.35 -0.04 -16.75
N ILE A 334 18.93 -1.08 -16.01
CA ILE A 334 17.55 -1.57 -16.00
C ILE A 334 16.86 -1.28 -14.66
N MET A 335 15.64 -0.76 -14.72
CA MET A 335 14.73 -0.62 -13.58
C MET A 335 13.46 -1.45 -13.79
N LEU A 336 12.98 -2.09 -12.72
CA LEU A 336 11.66 -2.73 -12.70
C LEU A 336 10.73 -1.98 -11.76
N VAL A 337 9.54 -1.64 -12.22
CA VAL A 337 8.48 -0.97 -11.43
C VAL A 337 7.27 -1.89 -11.40
N GLY A 338 6.69 -2.10 -10.22
CA GLY A 338 5.53 -2.97 -10.06
C GLY A 338 4.52 -2.40 -9.09
N HIS A 339 3.23 -2.57 -9.36
CA HIS A 339 2.13 -2.10 -8.49
C HIS A 339 1.39 -3.28 -7.84
N SER A 340 1.08 -3.23 -6.54
CA SER A 340 0.31 -4.27 -5.83
C SER A 340 0.99 -5.63 -5.93
N ARG A 341 0.30 -6.67 -6.43
CA ARG A 341 0.94 -7.96 -6.76
C ARG A 341 2.09 -7.81 -7.76
N GLY A 342 2.04 -6.82 -8.66
CA GLY A 342 3.16 -6.49 -9.55
C GLY A 342 4.39 -5.98 -8.77
N GLY A 343 4.17 -5.28 -7.65
CA GLY A 343 5.24 -4.78 -6.76
C GLY A 343 5.99 -5.90 -6.04
N GLU A 344 5.29 -6.96 -5.64
CA GLU A 344 5.93 -8.20 -5.17
C GLU A 344 6.64 -8.92 -6.34
N ALA A 345 6.05 -8.93 -7.54
CA ALA A 345 6.56 -9.65 -8.70
C ALA A 345 7.90 -9.09 -9.20
N VAL A 346 8.12 -7.77 -9.16
CA VAL A 346 9.41 -7.16 -9.55
C VAL A 346 10.54 -7.53 -8.60
N SER A 347 10.25 -7.70 -7.31
CA SER A 347 11.22 -8.20 -6.33
C SER A 347 11.58 -9.67 -6.61
N ILE A 348 10.58 -10.51 -6.91
CA ILE A 348 10.80 -11.89 -7.32
C ILE A 348 11.59 -11.96 -8.63
N ALA A 349 11.29 -11.09 -9.61
CA ALA A 349 11.99 -11.04 -10.90
C ALA A 349 13.48 -10.71 -10.72
N ALA A 350 13.79 -9.71 -9.89
CA ALA A 350 15.17 -9.35 -9.57
C ALA A 350 15.94 -10.52 -8.93
N ALA A 351 15.31 -11.28 -8.03
CA ALA A 351 15.91 -12.48 -7.45
C ALA A 351 16.07 -13.62 -8.47
N TYR A 352 15.05 -13.88 -9.30
CA TYR A 352 15.07 -14.94 -10.33
C TYR A 352 16.12 -14.70 -11.42
N ASN A 353 16.41 -13.44 -11.73
CA ASN A 353 17.37 -13.02 -12.75
C ASN A 353 18.77 -13.63 -12.58
N LYS A 354 19.17 -14.01 -11.35
CA LYS A 354 20.47 -14.62 -11.05
C LYS A 354 20.43 -16.14 -10.90
N LEU A 355 19.26 -16.76 -10.95
CA LEU A 355 19.10 -18.19 -10.74
C LEU A 355 19.30 -18.97 -12.05
N PRO A 356 19.80 -20.22 -12.00
CA PRO A 356 19.92 -21.08 -13.17
C PRO A 356 18.62 -21.80 -13.57
N TYR A 357 17.66 -21.90 -12.65
CA TYR A 357 16.37 -22.61 -12.85
C TYR A 357 15.27 -21.95 -12.03
N PHE A 358 14.02 -22.18 -12.43
CA PHE A 358 12.84 -21.86 -11.63
C PHE A 358 12.90 -22.60 -10.28
N PRO A 359 12.88 -21.87 -9.13
CA PRO A 359 13.17 -22.47 -7.82
C PRO A 359 12.09 -23.39 -7.26
N ASP A 360 10.84 -23.32 -7.73
CA ASP A 360 9.79 -24.21 -7.20
C ASP A 360 9.74 -25.54 -7.95
N GLU A 361 10.05 -25.52 -9.24
CA GLU A 361 10.15 -26.72 -10.05
C GLU A 361 11.17 -26.50 -11.17
N ALA A 362 12.32 -27.19 -11.12
CA ALA A 362 13.46 -26.99 -12.02
C ALA A 362 13.21 -27.43 -13.50
N LYS A 363 11.97 -27.31 -13.97
CA LYS A 363 11.51 -27.58 -15.34
C LYS A 363 11.69 -26.41 -16.29
N GLU A 364 11.81 -25.19 -15.77
CA GLU A 364 12.16 -24.02 -16.55
C GLU A 364 13.62 -23.66 -16.26
N LYS A 365 14.45 -23.70 -17.30
CA LYS A 365 15.84 -23.26 -17.21
C LYS A 365 15.89 -21.76 -17.41
N PHE A 366 16.57 -21.09 -16.51
CA PHE A 366 16.83 -19.66 -16.64
C PHE A 366 18.18 -19.46 -17.34
N ASN A 367 18.17 -18.54 -18.31
CA ASN A 367 19.37 -18.03 -18.96
C ASN A 367 19.31 -16.50 -19.00
N PHE A 368 18.76 -15.94 -17.92
CA PHE A 368 18.81 -14.52 -17.63
C PHE A 368 20.15 -14.21 -16.97
N ASN A 369 20.47 -12.92 -16.86
CA ASN A 369 21.49 -12.33 -15.98
C ASN A 369 21.60 -10.84 -16.34
N TYR A 370 20.47 -10.14 -16.42
CA TYR A 370 20.43 -8.74 -16.84
C TYR A 370 20.92 -7.81 -15.71
N ASN A 371 21.40 -6.62 -16.06
CA ASN A 371 21.87 -5.62 -15.11
C ASN A 371 20.70 -4.79 -14.55
N ILE A 372 19.83 -5.47 -13.80
CA ILE A 372 18.75 -4.84 -13.04
C ILE A 372 19.36 -4.11 -11.85
N LYS A 373 19.43 -2.78 -11.95
CA LYS A 373 20.03 -1.90 -10.91
C LYS A 373 19.02 -1.39 -9.91
N SER A 374 17.73 -1.43 -10.24
CA SER A 374 16.69 -0.74 -9.46
C SER A 374 15.36 -1.47 -9.50
N VAL A 375 14.70 -1.51 -8.34
CA VAL A 375 13.33 -1.99 -8.18
C VAL A 375 12.48 -0.91 -7.52
N VAL A 376 11.30 -0.65 -8.05
CA VAL A 376 10.29 0.22 -7.47
C VAL A 376 9.02 -0.59 -7.22
N ALA A 377 8.60 -0.65 -5.96
CA ALA A 377 7.42 -1.37 -5.50
C ALA A 377 6.35 -0.36 -5.07
N LEU A 378 5.33 -0.16 -5.91
CA LEU A 378 4.17 0.68 -5.62
C LEU A 378 3.10 -0.15 -4.92
N ALA A 379 2.62 0.34 -3.77
CA ALA A 379 1.61 -0.30 -2.92
C ALA A 379 1.71 -1.84 -2.89
N PRO A 380 2.91 -2.41 -2.67
CA PRO A 380 3.16 -3.80 -3.05
C PRO A 380 2.53 -4.78 -2.05
N THR A 381 2.39 -6.03 -2.48
CA THR A 381 2.23 -7.15 -1.54
C THR A 381 3.61 -7.67 -1.07
N ASP A 382 3.63 -8.49 -0.03
CA ASP A 382 4.82 -9.28 0.37
C ASP A 382 4.42 -10.55 1.14
N TYR A 383 3.37 -11.21 0.65
CA TYR A 383 2.80 -12.40 1.30
C TYR A 383 2.04 -13.31 0.32
N ARG A 384 2.02 -12.97 -0.97
CA ARG A 384 1.30 -13.75 -1.99
C ARG A 384 2.14 -14.93 -2.46
N TYR A 385 3.45 -14.73 -2.57
CA TYR A 385 4.39 -15.79 -2.80
C TYR A 385 4.86 -16.40 -1.48
N ASN A 386 4.89 -17.73 -1.40
CA ASN A 386 5.24 -18.42 -0.17
C ASN A 386 6.71 -18.23 0.25
N ARG A 387 7.59 -17.79 -0.66
CA ARG A 387 9.00 -17.53 -0.36
C ARG A 387 9.21 -16.04 -0.16
N GLN A 388 9.73 -15.67 0.98
CA GLN A 388 10.19 -14.33 1.26
C GLN A 388 11.47 -14.06 0.47
N ILE A 389 11.45 -13.02 -0.36
CA ILE A 389 12.59 -12.66 -1.20
C ILE A 389 13.58 -11.81 -0.39
N ILE A 390 14.86 -12.17 -0.51
CA ILE A 390 16.00 -11.39 -0.06
C ILE A 390 16.68 -10.84 -1.31
N LEU A 391 16.57 -9.53 -1.50
CA LEU A 391 17.27 -8.82 -2.57
C LEU A 391 18.70 -8.50 -2.10
N LYS A 392 19.64 -8.49 -3.06
CA LYS A 392 21.05 -8.18 -2.81
C LYS A 392 21.56 -7.18 -3.81
N ASP A 393 22.36 -6.23 -3.33
CA ASP A 393 23.15 -5.31 -4.16
C ASP A 393 22.32 -4.59 -5.25
N ILE A 394 21.13 -4.12 -4.86
CA ILE A 394 20.18 -3.45 -5.75
C ILE A 394 19.58 -2.22 -5.08
N ASN A 395 19.31 -1.17 -5.86
CA ASN A 395 18.57 -0.03 -5.34
C ASN A 395 17.09 -0.38 -5.22
N PHE A 396 16.43 0.08 -4.17
CA PHE A 396 15.02 -0.24 -3.92
C PHE A 396 14.22 0.96 -3.45
N LEU A 397 13.05 1.17 -4.05
CA LEU A 397 12.08 2.16 -3.60
C LEU A 397 10.74 1.48 -3.38
N SER A 398 10.15 1.68 -2.21
CA SER A 398 8.77 1.29 -1.94
C SER A 398 7.91 2.53 -1.68
N ILE A 399 6.71 2.60 -2.25
CA ILE A 399 5.77 3.72 -2.05
C ILE A 399 4.41 3.16 -1.65
N GLN A 400 3.77 3.72 -0.63
CA GLN A 400 2.48 3.25 -0.12
C GLN A 400 1.59 4.40 0.31
N GLY A 401 0.29 4.29 0.04
CA GLY A 401 -0.72 5.21 0.55
C GLY A 401 -1.27 4.78 1.91
N SER A 402 -1.52 5.73 2.81
CA SER A 402 -2.06 5.40 4.13
C SER A 402 -3.52 4.95 4.10
N TYR A 403 -4.25 5.36 3.07
CA TYR A 403 -5.66 5.03 2.80
C TYR A 403 -5.82 3.93 1.74
N ASP A 404 -4.76 3.16 1.50
CA ASP A 404 -4.84 1.94 0.70
C ASP A 404 -5.76 0.92 1.37
N SER A 405 -6.93 0.68 0.77
CA SER A 405 -7.93 -0.25 1.29
C SER A 405 -7.83 -1.66 0.72
N ASP A 406 -7.01 -1.88 -0.33
CA ASP A 406 -6.74 -3.21 -0.90
C ASP A 406 -5.56 -3.90 -0.18
N GLU A 407 -4.52 -3.13 0.13
CA GLU A 407 -3.33 -3.51 0.88
C GLU A 407 -3.12 -2.55 2.05
N VAL A 408 -3.85 -2.83 3.13
CA VAL A 408 -4.03 -1.96 4.30
C VAL A 408 -2.78 -1.71 5.14
N SER A 409 -1.61 -2.18 4.76
CA SER A 409 -0.37 -1.97 5.53
C SER A 409 0.81 -1.82 4.59
N PHE A 410 1.88 -1.16 5.05
CA PHE A 410 3.05 -0.88 4.21
C PHE A 410 3.95 -2.12 3.98
N TRP A 411 3.47 -3.11 3.23
CA TRP A 411 4.16 -4.40 3.04
C TRP A 411 5.51 -4.28 2.36
N GLY A 412 5.74 -3.27 1.54
CA GLY A 412 7.02 -3.06 0.87
C GLY A 412 8.17 -2.72 1.82
N MET A 413 7.89 -2.39 3.08
CA MET A 413 8.94 -2.26 4.11
C MET A 413 9.54 -3.61 4.53
N ARG A 414 8.85 -4.74 4.32
CA ARG A 414 9.40 -6.06 4.59
C ARG A 414 10.56 -6.44 3.67
N PRO A 415 10.43 -6.41 2.32
CA PRO A 415 11.58 -6.66 1.45
C PRO A 415 12.67 -5.58 1.61
N TYR A 416 12.33 -4.34 1.97
CA TYR A 416 13.30 -3.31 2.37
C TYR A 416 14.17 -3.79 3.55
N ARG A 417 13.56 -4.30 4.62
CA ARG A 417 14.25 -4.76 5.83
C ARG A 417 15.08 -6.02 5.57
N ARG A 418 14.58 -6.95 4.76
CA ARG A 418 15.31 -8.18 4.41
C ARG A 418 16.48 -7.95 3.45
N MET A 419 16.53 -6.83 2.75
CA MET A 419 17.56 -6.53 1.74
C MET A 419 18.96 -6.46 2.33
N GLN A 420 19.96 -6.89 1.57
CA GLN A 420 21.37 -6.88 1.98
C GLN A 420 22.25 -6.18 0.96
N PHE A 421 23.13 -5.30 1.42
CA PHE A 421 24.25 -4.78 0.64
C PHE A 421 25.51 -5.58 1.02
N THR A 422 26.11 -6.23 0.03
CA THR A 422 27.24 -7.15 0.19
C THR A 422 28.43 -6.83 -0.71
N ASP A 423 28.24 -5.98 -1.72
CA ASP A 423 29.31 -5.46 -2.57
C ASP A 423 29.77 -4.06 -2.14
N SER A 424 30.68 -3.47 -2.93
CA SER A 424 31.21 -2.13 -2.71
C SER A 424 30.52 -1.05 -3.56
N ILE A 425 29.45 -1.39 -4.28
CA ILE A 425 28.74 -0.46 -5.17
C ILE A 425 27.80 0.37 -4.31
N THR A 426 27.97 1.69 -4.35
CA THR A 426 27.08 2.61 -3.67
C THR A 426 25.64 2.44 -4.17
N SER A 427 24.77 1.94 -3.30
CA SER A 427 23.36 1.73 -3.55
C SER A 427 22.55 2.25 -2.35
N PHE A 428 21.25 2.43 -2.53
CA PHE A 428 20.36 2.78 -1.43
C PHE A 428 18.99 2.14 -1.58
N LYS A 429 18.32 2.00 -0.44
CA LYS A 429 16.91 1.63 -0.35
C LYS A 429 16.11 2.73 0.34
N SER A 430 14.86 2.90 -0.06
CA SER A 430 13.96 3.90 0.51
C SER A 430 12.51 3.42 0.55
N GLY A 431 11.76 3.90 1.53
CA GLY A 431 10.32 3.72 1.66
C GLY A 431 9.62 5.07 1.79
N VAL A 432 8.50 5.28 1.10
CA VAL A 432 7.72 6.52 1.15
C VAL A 432 6.27 6.19 1.51
N TYR A 433 5.83 6.64 2.67
CA TYR A 433 4.43 6.53 3.12
C TYR A 433 3.73 7.88 2.92
N ILE A 434 2.67 7.88 2.10
CA ILE A 434 1.94 9.08 1.68
C ILE A 434 0.60 9.08 2.38
N HIS A 435 0.35 10.07 3.22
CA HIS A 435 -0.96 10.19 3.86
C HIS A 435 -2.04 10.53 2.82
N HIS A 436 -3.29 10.10 3.05
CA HIS A 436 -4.43 10.28 2.13
C HIS A 436 -4.33 9.66 0.72
N ALA A 437 -3.20 9.06 0.32
CA ALA A 437 -3.13 8.26 -0.90
C ALA A 437 -3.81 6.89 -0.72
N ASN A 438 -4.51 6.41 -1.76
CA ASN A 438 -5.14 5.08 -1.80
C ASN A 438 -4.31 4.07 -2.62
N HIS A 439 -4.85 2.87 -2.83
CA HIS A 439 -4.23 1.86 -3.71
C HIS A 439 -4.30 2.28 -5.18
N GLY A 440 -5.51 2.64 -5.64
CA GLY A 440 -5.86 2.68 -7.05
C GLY A 440 -5.18 3.78 -7.86
N GLN A 441 -5.09 4.99 -7.33
CA GLN A 441 -4.83 6.20 -8.13
C GLN A 441 -3.40 6.32 -8.67
N PHE A 442 -2.47 5.44 -8.25
CA PHE A 442 -1.18 5.28 -8.94
C PHE A 442 -1.34 4.81 -10.39
N ASN A 443 -2.47 4.17 -10.71
CA ASN A 443 -2.88 3.75 -12.05
C ASN A 443 -4.10 4.57 -12.48
N SER A 444 -4.00 5.27 -13.62
CA SER A 444 -5.04 6.20 -14.08
C SER A 444 -6.34 5.56 -14.56
N THR A 445 -6.47 4.22 -14.50
CA THR A 445 -7.71 3.52 -14.87
C THR A 445 -8.44 2.91 -13.68
N TRP A 446 -7.83 2.84 -12.49
CA TRP A 446 -8.41 2.16 -11.32
C TRP A 446 -9.30 3.09 -10.49
N GLY A 447 -8.97 4.39 -10.45
CA GLY A 447 -9.73 5.43 -9.75
C GLY A 447 -9.60 5.38 -8.23
N ASN A 448 -10.48 6.10 -7.55
CA ASN A 448 -10.38 6.36 -6.11
C ASN A 448 -10.93 5.26 -5.19
N ALA A 449 -11.59 4.23 -5.73
CA ALA A 449 -12.24 3.19 -4.94
C ALA A 449 -11.56 1.85 -5.15
N ASP A 450 -10.76 1.40 -4.18
CA ASP A 450 -9.99 0.16 -4.33
C ASP A 450 -10.89 -1.09 -4.30
N PHE A 451 -12.12 -0.98 -3.79
CA PHE A 451 -13.12 -2.05 -3.87
C PHE A 451 -14.05 -1.92 -5.07
N GLY A 452 -14.49 -3.07 -5.58
CA GLY A 452 -15.60 -3.16 -6.52
C GLY A 452 -16.95 -2.86 -5.87
N ALA A 453 -17.92 -2.44 -6.69
CA ALA A 453 -19.30 -2.33 -6.22
C ALA A 453 -19.89 -3.74 -5.95
N PRO A 454 -20.70 -3.89 -4.88
CA PRO A 454 -21.24 -2.85 -4.01
C PRO A 454 -20.39 -2.52 -2.77
N SER A 455 -19.28 -3.21 -2.52
CA SER A 455 -18.40 -2.96 -1.35
C SER A 455 -17.83 -1.54 -1.35
N LYS A 456 -17.58 -0.96 -2.53
CA LYS A 456 -17.10 0.42 -2.67
C LYS A 456 -17.98 1.47 -1.99
N TRP A 457 -19.28 1.20 -1.82
CA TRP A 457 -20.20 2.16 -1.17
C TRP A 457 -19.99 2.26 0.33
N LEU A 458 -19.22 1.34 0.93
CA LEU A 458 -18.84 1.38 2.33
C LEU A 458 -17.58 2.22 2.56
N LEU A 459 -16.74 2.40 1.53
CA LEU A 459 -15.47 3.13 1.63
C LEU A 459 -15.68 4.61 1.92
N ASN A 460 -14.82 5.18 2.75
CA ASN A 460 -14.71 6.61 2.99
C ASN A 460 -13.72 7.19 1.98
N LEU A 461 -14.25 7.85 0.95
CA LEU A 461 -13.46 8.37 -0.18
C LEU A 461 -13.16 9.86 -0.05
N ASP A 462 -13.81 10.54 0.90
CA ASP A 462 -13.66 11.98 1.13
C ASP A 462 -12.24 12.40 1.55
N PRO A 463 -11.51 11.65 2.40
CA PRO A 463 -10.17 12.04 2.82
C PRO A 463 -9.10 11.91 1.74
N LEU A 464 -9.40 11.29 0.60
CA LEU A 464 -8.36 10.89 -0.35
C LEU A 464 -7.73 12.10 -1.05
N LEU A 465 -6.42 12.01 -1.33
CA LEU A 465 -5.79 12.88 -2.30
C LEU A 465 -6.49 12.73 -3.66
N GLU A 466 -6.57 13.81 -4.42
CA GLU A 466 -7.04 13.74 -5.80
C GLU A 466 -6.06 12.90 -6.65
N GLU A 467 -6.59 12.21 -7.67
CA GLU A 467 -5.79 11.31 -8.50
C GLU A 467 -4.53 12.00 -9.08
N GLU A 468 -4.68 13.23 -9.59
CA GLU A 468 -3.57 14.01 -10.14
C GLU A 468 -2.49 14.30 -9.09
N GLN A 469 -2.86 14.56 -7.83
CA GLN A 469 -1.93 14.83 -6.73
C GLN A 469 -1.16 13.57 -6.33
N GLN A 470 -1.83 12.42 -6.27
CA GLN A 470 -1.18 11.14 -5.99
C GLN A 470 -0.24 10.74 -7.14
N GLN A 471 -0.63 10.96 -8.39
CA GLN A 471 0.23 10.73 -9.56
C GLN A 471 1.41 11.70 -9.62
N GLU A 472 1.23 12.98 -9.24
CA GLU A 472 2.33 13.94 -9.10
C GLU A 472 3.36 13.47 -8.08
N THR A 473 2.88 12.98 -6.93
CA THR A 473 3.74 12.38 -5.90
C THR A 473 4.54 11.20 -6.46
N ALA A 474 3.89 10.28 -7.19
CA ALA A 474 4.57 9.16 -7.83
C ALA A 474 5.62 9.62 -8.86
N LYS A 475 5.31 10.64 -9.67
CA LYS A 475 6.27 11.24 -10.61
C LYS A 475 7.49 11.79 -9.89
N VAL A 476 7.33 12.55 -8.80
CA VAL A 476 8.44 13.13 -8.04
C VAL A 476 9.39 12.04 -7.54
N PHE A 477 8.88 11.05 -6.81
CA PHE A 477 9.73 10.03 -6.19
C PHE A 477 10.32 9.04 -7.20
N ILE A 478 9.53 8.53 -8.15
CA ILE A 478 10.02 7.51 -9.10
C ILE A 478 11.02 8.13 -10.08
N SER A 479 10.77 9.35 -10.57
CA SER A 479 11.70 10.02 -11.50
C SER A 479 13.00 10.42 -10.79
N ALA A 480 12.92 10.94 -9.56
CA ALA A 480 14.11 11.23 -8.75
C ALA A 480 14.95 9.98 -8.49
N PHE A 481 14.30 8.87 -8.16
CA PHE A 481 14.96 7.58 -7.97
C PHE A 481 15.64 7.12 -9.27
N ALA A 482 14.95 7.17 -10.41
CA ALA A 482 15.50 6.79 -11.70
C ALA A 482 16.69 7.67 -12.13
N GLU A 483 16.63 8.98 -11.89
CA GLU A 483 17.76 9.90 -12.15
C GLU A 483 18.97 9.55 -11.26
N ALA A 484 18.74 9.25 -9.98
CA ALA A 484 19.81 8.86 -9.06
C ALA A 484 20.45 7.52 -9.43
N THR A 485 19.65 6.50 -9.73
CA THR A 485 20.14 5.11 -9.82
C THR A 485 20.49 4.65 -11.23
N LEU A 486 19.83 5.17 -12.26
CA LEU A 486 20.10 4.82 -13.66
C LEU A 486 21.03 5.82 -14.35
N LYS A 487 20.99 7.09 -13.93
CA LYS A 487 21.74 8.19 -14.56
C LYS A 487 22.81 8.80 -13.65
N ASN A 488 22.99 8.23 -12.46
CA ASN A 488 24.02 8.61 -11.48
C ASN A 488 23.94 10.08 -11.01
N LYS A 489 22.73 10.67 -10.99
CA LYS A 489 22.48 12.02 -10.45
C LYS A 489 22.19 11.97 -8.95
N GLN A 490 23.25 11.78 -8.17
CA GLN A 490 23.19 11.54 -6.72
C GLN A 490 22.58 12.70 -5.94
N GLU A 491 22.51 13.91 -6.51
CA GLU A 491 21.85 15.08 -5.92
C GLU A 491 20.36 14.83 -5.59
N TYR A 492 19.69 13.93 -6.30
CA TYR A 492 18.29 13.56 -6.03
C TYR A 492 18.10 12.72 -4.75
N ASN A 493 19.15 12.10 -4.21
CA ASN A 493 19.06 11.26 -3.00
C ASN A 493 18.54 12.03 -1.79
N VAL A 494 18.77 13.35 -1.76
CA VAL A 494 18.34 14.20 -0.63
C VAL A 494 16.82 14.22 -0.44
N ILE A 495 16.03 13.99 -1.50
CA ILE A 495 14.56 13.90 -1.40
C ILE A 495 14.15 12.75 -0.46
N PHE A 496 14.85 11.63 -0.54
CA PHE A 496 14.54 10.44 0.27
C PHE A 496 15.08 10.58 1.71
N LYS A 497 16.12 11.38 1.92
CA LYS A 497 16.64 11.70 3.26
C LYS A 497 15.78 12.73 3.98
N ASN A 498 15.29 13.73 3.25
CA ASN A 498 14.42 14.78 3.77
C ASN A 498 13.47 15.29 2.68
N VAL A 499 12.22 14.81 2.72
CA VAL A 499 11.18 15.18 1.75
C VAL A 499 10.89 16.69 1.65
N ALA A 500 11.20 17.47 2.70
CA ALA A 500 10.93 18.90 2.72
C ALA A 500 11.68 19.67 1.60
N VAL A 501 12.78 19.12 1.09
CA VAL A 501 13.51 19.69 -0.06
C VAL A 501 12.70 19.64 -1.36
N ALA A 502 11.71 18.75 -1.45
CA ALA A 502 10.81 18.59 -2.59
C ALA A 502 9.43 19.23 -2.36
N LYS A 503 9.22 19.96 -1.24
CA LYS A 503 7.90 20.52 -0.86
C LYS A 503 7.23 21.35 -1.95
N GLN A 504 8.03 22.03 -2.77
CA GLN A 504 7.55 22.88 -3.87
C GLN A 504 6.97 22.10 -5.07
N TRP A 505 7.17 20.79 -5.14
CA TRP A 505 6.67 19.92 -6.22
C TRP A 505 5.68 18.87 -5.72
N LEU A 506 5.52 18.75 -4.40
CA LEU A 506 4.61 17.80 -3.79
C LEU A 506 3.31 18.51 -3.39
N PRO A 507 2.17 17.80 -3.43
CA PRO A 507 0.98 18.21 -2.71
C PRO A 507 1.26 18.55 -1.24
N ILE A 508 0.44 19.42 -0.67
CA ILE A 508 0.46 19.71 0.76
C ILE A 508 -0.07 18.47 1.47
N GLU A 509 0.81 17.65 2.02
CA GLU A 509 0.49 16.38 2.67
C GLU A 509 1.67 15.87 3.52
N HIS A 510 1.42 14.93 4.43
CA HIS A 510 2.44 14.17 5.14
C HIS A 510 3.09 13.10 4.27
N TYR A 511 4.42 13.12 4.26
CA TYR A 511 5.26 12.13 3.60
C TYR A 511 6.31 11.61 4.59
N LEU A 512 6.21 10.34 4.96
CA LEU A 512 7.19 9.68 5.82
C LEU A 512 8.19 8.93 4.96
N THR A 513 9.45 9.33 5.04
CA THR A 513 10.56 8.75 4.27
C THR A 513 11.47 7.89 5.13
N HIS A 514 11.66 6.64 4.72
CA HIS A 514 12.71 5.74 5.19
C HIS A 514 13.86 5.76 4.20
N PHE A 515 15.09 5.70 4.68
CA PHE A 515 16.27 5.70 3.83
C PHE A 515 17.41 4.93 4.48
N GLU A 516 18.06 4.09 3.69
CA GLU A 516 19.31 3.43 4.08
C GLU A 516 20.22 3.36 2.85
N SER A 517 21.45 3.82 3.01
CA SER A 517 22.50 3.66 2.02
C SER A 517 23.37 2.45 2.35
N SER A 518 24.02 1.88 1.32
CA SER A 518 24.86 0.69 1.43
C SER A 518 26.08 0.85 2.33
N ASP A 519 26.43 2.09 2.71
CA ASP A 519 27.51 2.42 3.64
C ASP A 519 27.03 2.58 5.09
N LEU A 520 25.74 2.41 5.39
CA LEU A 520 25.23 2.47 6.77
C LEU A 520 25.94 1.43 7.65
N GLN A 521 26.47 1.89 8.77
CA GLN A 521 27.02 1.05 9.82
C GLN A 521 26.07 1.10 11.02
N THR A 522 25.37 -0.01 11.26
CA THR A 522 24.39 -0.14 12.34
C THR A 522 25.07 -0.27 13.71
N ILE A 523 24.56 0.46 14.70
CA ILE A 523 24.97 0.41 16.10
C ILE A 523 23.95 -0.36 16.94
N ALA A 524 22.66 -0.12 16.70
CA ALA A 524 21.55 -0.83 17.35
C ALA A 524 20.35 -0.85 16.41
N ASP A 525 19.87 -2.03 16.07
CA ASP A 525 18.65 -2.29 15.30
C ASP A 525 17.59 -3.03 16.14
N PHE A 526 17.99 -3.60 17.29
CA PHE A 526 17.10 -4.27 18.24
C PHE A 526 16.60 -5.63 17.72
N GLU A 527 17.27 -6.20 16.71
CA GLU A 527 17.05 -7.57 16.26
C GLU A 527 18.19 -8.54 16.61
N GLU A 528 19.29 -8.05 17.19
CA GLU A 528 20.48 -8.84 17.45
C GLU A 528 20.35 -9.82 18.62
N ASP A 529 19.56 -9.48 19.64
CA ASP A 529 19.34 -10.30 20.82
C ASP A 529 17.98 -10.05 21.52
N LEU A 530 17.80 -10.60 22.73
CA LEU A 530 16.58 -10.40 23.56
C LEU A 530 16.85 -9.53 24.79
N ASN A 531 18.09 -9.13 25.00
CA ASN A 531 18.53 -8.37 26.14
C ASN A 531 18.47 -6.89 25.81
N ILE A 532 17.37 -6.26 26.19
CA ILE A 532 17.08 -4.82 25.99
C ILE A 532 18.19 -3.85 26.48
N THR A 533 19.15 -4.33 27.28
CA THR A 533 20.29 -3.53 27.78
C THR A 533 21.55 -3.62 26.92
N THR A 534 21.56 -4.45 25.87
CA THR A 534 22.69 -4.63 24.96
C THR A 534 22.30 -4.29 23.53
N ALA A 535 23.31 -3.94 22.75
CA ALA A 535 23.23 -3.84 21.32
C ALA A 535 24.51 -4.41 20.68
N SER A 536 24.57 -4.38 19.36
CA SER A 536 25.73 -4.82 18.57
C SER A 536 27.09 -4.32 19.10
N ASP A 537 28.13 -5.14 18.88
CA ASP A 537 29.51 -4.87 19.27
C ASP A 537 29.75 -4.59 20.78
N SER A 538 28.93 -5.15 21.68
CA SER A 538 28.98 -4.86 23.13
C SER A 538 28.62 -3.41 23.49
N THR A 539 27.89 -2.73 22.61
CA THR A 539 27.22 -1.46 22.94
C THR A 539 26.19 -1.72 24.03
N THR A 540 26.03 -0.79 24.98
CA THR A 540 25.08 -0.95 26.10
C THR A 540 24.02 0.13 26.10
N LEU A 541 22.80 -0.25 26.41
CA LEU A 541 21.59 0.57 26.40
C LEU A 541 21.06 0.74 27.83
N GLN A 542 20.70 1.97 28.20
CA GLN A 542 20.16 2.25 29.53
C GLN A 542 19.07 3.32 29.49
N ALA A 543 17.91 3.02 30.06
CA ALA A 543 16.90 4.03 30.39
C ALA A 543 17.00 4.47 31.86
N THR A 544 16.81 5.76 32.10
CA THR A 544 16.72 6.37 33.44
C THR A 544 15.54 7.33 33.47
N ASP A 545 14.76 7.34 34.55
CA ASP A 545 13.61 8.24 34.75
C ASP A 545 12.56 8.20 33.61
N LEU A 546 12.42 7.06 32.93
CA LEU A 546 11.35 6.81 31.95
C LEU A 546 10.15 6.10 32.58
N ALA A 547 8.96 6.44 32.09
CA ALA A 547 7.71 5.77 32.47
C ALA A 547 7.53 4.44 31.72
N LEU A 548 8.06 4.34 30.50
CA LEU A 548 8.00 3.16 29.65
C LEU A 548 9.35 2.91 28.98
N TRP A 549 9.84 1.68 29.07
CA TRP A 549 10.94 1.15 28.26
C TRP A 549 10.62 -0.30 27.90
N LYS A 550 10.31 -0.56 26.63
CA LYS A 550 10.06 -1.91 26.12
C LYS A 550 10.63 -2.07 24.72
N GLU A 551 10.94 -3.28 24.34
CA GLU A 551 11.32 -3.66 22.99
C GLU A 551 10.25 -4.64 22.47
N GLN A 552 9.84 -4.50 21.22
CA GLN A 552 8.87 -5.41 20.62
C GLN A 552 9.01 -5.44 19.10
N ILE A 553 8.59 -6.56 18.52
CA ILE A 553 8.30 -6.64 17.07
C ILE A 553 7.17 -5.66 16.76
N LEU A 554 7.38 -4.78 15.79
CA LEU A 554 6.38 -3.77 15.44
C LEU A 554 5.24 -4.42 14.64
N PRO A 555 3.98 -4.24 15.06
CA PRO A 555 2.84 -4.71 14.30
C PRO A 555 2.43 -3.71 13.20
N THR A 556 1.84 -4.23 12.14
CA THR A 556 1.01 -3.47 11.20
C THR A 556 -0.40 -3.26 11.77
N ARG A 557 -1.23 -2.40 11.15
CA ARG A 557 -2.61 -2.12 11.61
C ARG A 557 -3.52 -3.36 11.62
N ASP A 558 -3.21 -4.34 10.78
CA ASP A 558 -3.89 -5.64 10.72
C ASP A 558 -3.24 -6.69 11.64
N LYS A 559 -2.34 -6.27 12.53
CA LYS A 559 -1.66 -7.06 13.57
C LYS A 559 -0.68 -8.12 13.05
N LYS A 560 -0.25 -8.01 11.80
CA LYS A 560 0.87 -8.83 11.31
C LYS A 560 2.20 -8.15 11.64
N SER A 561 3.30 -8.86 11.40
CA SER A 561 4.65 -8.35 11.66
C SER A 561 5.09 -7.38 10.57
N GLN A 562 5.74 -6.28 10.97
CA GLN A 562 6.52 -5.41 10.09
C GLN A 562 7.88 -6.01 9.70
N GLU A 563 8.31 -7.10 10.34
CA GLU A 563 9.65 -7.72 10.20
C GLU A 563 10.81 -6.84 10.69
N ASN A 564 10.54 -6.01 11.70
CA ASN A 564 11.53 -5.35 12.54
C ASN A 564 11.05 -5.31 13.99
N SER A 565 12.00 -5.08 14.88
CA SER A 565 11.82 -4.68 16.26
C SER A 565 11.92 -3.16 16.39
N GLY A 566 11.65 -2.66 17.59
CA GLY A 566 11.91 -1.28 17.93
C GLY A 566 11.79 -1.06 19.42
N VAL A 567 12.57 -0.11 19.95
CA VAL A 567 12.49 0.27 21.35
C VAL A 567 11.45 1.38 21.52
N ILE A 568 10.54 1.18 22.46
CA ILE A 568 9.45 2.10 22.79
C ILE A 568 9.81 2.76 24.12
N LEU A 569 9.96 4.08 24.05
CA LEU A 569 10.41 4.94 25.14
C LEU A 569 9.29 5.93 25.46
N GLY A 570 8.85 5.98 26.72
CA GLY A 570 7.76 6.86 27.14
C GLY A 570 8.05 7.60 28.44
N TRP A 571 7.58 8.84 28.51
CA TRP A 571 7.71 9.73 29.66
C TRP A 571 6.37 10.40 29.98
N ASP A 572 6.14 10.69 31.26
CA ASP A 572 4.94 11.40 31.73
C ASP A 572 5.26 12.19 33.00
N TYR A 573 5.58 13.47 32.86
CA TYR A 573 5.93 14.35 33.98
C TYR A 573 4.71 14.94 34.68
N GLU A 574 3.53 14.93 34.04
CA GLU A 574 2.28 15.40 34.65
C GLU A 574 1.80 14.42 35.73
N ASN A 575 1.93 13.12 35.46
CA ASN A 575 1.52 12.06 36.39
C ASN A 575 2.68 11.54 37.27
N SER A 576 3.91 12.00 37.06
CA SER A 576 5.08 11.59 37.87
C SER A 576 5.17 12.37 39.18
N LYS A 577 5.46 11.66 40.28
CA LYS A 577 5.69 12.25 41.62
C LYS A 577 7.04 13.00 41.73
N SER A 578 7.89 12.95 40.72
CA SER A 578 9.21 13.58 40.69
C SER A 578 9.35 14.48 39.47
N SER A 579 9.06 15.79 39.65
CA SER A 579 9.03 16.77 38.56
C SER A 579 10.40 17.34 38.13
N ALA A 580 11.48 17.00 38.84
CA ALA A 580 12.78 17.66 38.63
C ALA A 580 13.71 16.94 37.62
N LYS A 581 13.52 15.65 37.36
CA LYS A 581 14.40 14.87 36.47
C LYS A 581 13.69 14.54 35.17
N LYS A 582 14.40 14.70 34.06
CA LYS A 582 13.94 14.32 32.72
C LYS A 582 14.40 12.90 32.40
N GLY A 583 13.54 12.13 31.75
CA GLY A 583 13.84 10.80 31.26
C GLY A 583 14.98 10.83 30.24
N VAL A 584 15.86 9.84 30.32
CA VAL A 584 17.03 9.70 29.46
C VAL A 584 17.15 8.27 28.97
N TYR A 585 17.39 8.11 27.67
CA TYR A 585 17.86 6.86 27.09
C TYR A 585 19.30 7.05 26.60
N GLU A 586 20.24 6.31 27.16
CA GLU A 586 21.67 6.39 26.86
C GLU A 586 22.13 5.14 26.11
N VAL A 587 22.82 5.36 24.99
CA VAL A 587 23.55 4.34 24.25
C VAL A 587 25.04 4.61 24.46
N THR A 588 25.69 3.75 25.23
CA THR A 588 27.13 3.82 25.48
C THR A 588 27.85 2.96 24.45
N LEU A 589 28.67 3.61 23.63
CA LEU A 589 29.29 2.99 22.47
C LEU A 589 30.44 2.09 22.87
N SER A 590 30.55 0.97 22.16
CA SER A 590 31.75 0.14 22.17
C SER A 590 32.92 0.83 21.44
N THR A 591 34.12 0.29 21.56
CA THR A 591 35.29 0.84 20.84
C THR A 591 35.14 0.67 19.32
N ALA A 592 34.51 -0.42 18.88
CA ALA A 592 34.20 -0.64 17.46
C ALA A 592 33.21 0.42 16.97
N ALA A 593 32.11 0.63 17.69
CA ALA A 593 31.11 1.63 17.34
C ALA A 593 31.67 3.07 17.35
N THR A 594 32.53 3.43 18.31
CA THR A 594 33.20 4.75 18.32
C THR A 594 34.00 4.99 17.03
N SER A 595 34.65 3.95 16.49
CA SER A 595 35.51 4.08 15.30
C SER A 595 34.74 4.38 14.00
N LEU A 596 33.42 4.23 14.02
CA LEU A 596 32.53 4.55 12.89
C LEU A 596 32.29 6.05 12.72
N PHE A 597 32.56 6.87 13.75
CA PHE A 597 32.22 8.29 13.74
C PHE A 597 33.35 9.13 13.13
N ALA A 598 33.06 9.80 12.01
CA ALA A 598 33.94 10.80 11.40
C ALA A 598 33.20 12.14 11.21
N ALA A 599 33.94 13.24 11.08
CA ALA A 599 33.35 14.58 10.98
C ALA A 599 32.42 14.77 9.75
N LYS A 600 32.62 13.99 8.69
CA LYS A 600 31.82 14.04 7.45
C LYS A 600 30.59 13.13 7.49
N SER A 601 30.52 12.20 8.43
CA SER A 601 29.43 11.25 8.53
C SER A 601 28.15 11.91 9.09
N SER A 602 27.04 11.19 9.03
CA SER A 602 25.77 11.57 9.64
C SER A 602 25.34 10.47 10.61
N LEU A 603 24.89 10.88 11.80
CA LEU A 603 24.17 9.98 12.69
C LEU A 603 22.79 9.75 12.08
N GLN A 604 22.42 8.49 11.91
CA GLN A 604 21.13 8.05 11.39
C GLN A 604 20.33 7.42 12.53
N ILE A 605 19.06 7.82 12.65
CA ILE A 605 18.12 7.24 13.62
C ILE A 605 16.76 7.14 12.96
N THR A 606 16.11 5.98 13.04
CA THR A 606 14.74 5.80 12.57
C THR A 606 13.78 6.03 13.75
N LEU A 607 12.86 7.00 13.63
CA LEU A 607 11.96 7.43 14.72
C LEU A 607 10.50 7.49 14.25
N GLY A 608 9.56 7.19 15.16
CA GLY A 608 8.14 7.41 14.95
C GLY A 608 7.39 7.68 16.26
N ALA A 609 6.22 8.30 16.17
CA ALA A 609 5.36 8.52 17.33
C ALA A 609 4.63 7.22 17.72
N GLY A 610 4.64 6.89 19.01
CA GLY A 610 3.86 5.80 19.59
C GLY A 610 2.52 6.27 20.14
N ASN A 611 1.72 5.33 20.66
CA ASN A 611 0.46 5.66 21.31
C ASN A 611 0.70 6.11 22.76
N HIS A 612 0.32 7.34 23.09
CA HIS A 612 0.44 7.88 24.44
C HIS A 612 -0.42 7.14 25.47
N GLU A 613 -1.49 6.43 25.05
CA GLU A 613 -2.27 5.54 25.93
C GLU A 613 -1.42 4.43 26.54
N TRP A 614 -0.27 4.06 25.93
CA TRP A 614 0.65 3.08 26.50
C TRP A 614 1.33 3.55 27.79
N LEU A 615 1.19 4.82 28.17
CA LEU A 615 1.67 5.34 29.46
C LEU A 615 0.76 4.91 30.63
N ALA A 616 -0.43 4.36 30.36
CA ALA A 616 -1.39 3.87 31.36
C ALA A 616 -1.00 2.51 32.00
N ILE A 617 0.30 2.20 32.11
CA ILE A 617 0.84 0.88 32.48
C ILE A 617 0.42 0.43 33.90
N ASN A 618 0.15 1.39 34.79
CA ASN A 618 -0.19 1.13 36.19
C ASN A 618 -1.69 1.27 36.49
N LEU A 619 -2.54 1.41 35.47
CA LEU A 619 -3.99 1.52 35.63
C LEU A 619 -4.66 0.19 35.28
N THR A 620 -5.67 -0.18 36.06
CA THR A 620 -6.56 -1.30 35.74
C THR A 620 -7.48 -0.96 34.56
N GLU A 621 -8.06 -1.96 33.88
CA GLU A 621 -9.00 -1.73 32.77
C GLU A 621 -10.19 -0.84 33.19
N GLU A 622 -10.71 -1.02 34.41
CA GLU A 622 -11.80 -0.17 34.97
C GLU A 622 -11.37 1.29 35.20
N GLU A 623 -10.10 1.53 35.55
CA GLU A 623 -9.55 2.89 35.74
C GLU A 623 -9.26 3.56 34.40
N ILE A 624 -8.85 2.79 33.39
CA ILE A 624 -8.67 3.26 32.02
C ILE A 624 -10.02 3.64 31.41
N GLU A 625 -11.06 2.79 31.57
CA GLU A 625 -12.41 3.11 31.08
C GLU A 625 -12.98 4.36 31.73
N LYS A 626 -12.82 4.54 33.06
CA LYS A 626 -13.26 5.77 33.74
C LYS A 626 -12.51 7.02 33.26
N LYS A 627 -11.21 6.92 32.98
CA LYS A 627 -10.44 8.04 32.42
C LYS A 627 -10.79 8.37 30.97
N LYS A 628 -11.34 7.43 30.19
CA LYS A 628 -11.83 7.72 28.83
C LYS A 628 -13.07 8.61 28.82
N ASP A 629 -13.84 8.62 29.90
CA ASP A 629 -15.00 9.51 30.06
C ASP A 629 -14.62 10.92 30.59
N ASP A 630 -13.43 11.07 31.19
CA ASP A 630 -12.90 12.31 31.76
C ASP A 630 -11.73 12.85 30.90
N GLU A 631 -12.04 13.58 29.83
CA GLU A 631 -11.12 14.31 28.91
C GLU A 631 -9.92 13.50 28.35
N GLU A 632 -10.08 12.99 27.12
CA GLU A 632 -8.99 12.40 26.32
C GLU A 632 -7.81 13.39 26.18
N ARG A 633 -6.59 12.99 26.56
CA ARG A 633 -5.38 13.81 26.39
C ARG A 633 -5.11 14.03 24.90
N GLU A 634 -4.78 15.27 24.52
CA GLU A 634 -4.39 15.56 23.13
C GLU A 634 -3.10 14.81 22.77
N VAL A 635 -2.97 14.35 21.53
CA VAL A 635 -1.71 13.76 21.06
C VAL A 635 -0.62 14.86 20.98
N PRO A 636 0.47 14.77 21.76
CA PRO A 636 1.50 15.81 21.76
C PRO A 636 2.33 15.77 20.47
N GLN A 637 2.72 16.94 19.97
CA GLN A 637 3.75 17.06 18.95
C GLN A 637 5.11 16.74 19.59
N LEU A 638 5.68 15.57 19.27
CA LEU A 638 6.88 15.08 19.94
C LEU A 638 8.13 15.85 19.51
N ASP A 639 9.00 16.10 20.48
CA ASP A 639 10.38 16.56 20.29
C ASP A 639 11.21 16.15 21.51
N PHE A 640 12.52 16.04 21.34
CA PHE A 640 13.46 15.75 22.43
C PHE A 640 14.89 16.15 22.01
N THR A 641 15.78 16.21 22.99
CA THR A 641 17.18 16.59 22.75
C THR A 641 18.04 15.36 22.52
N ILE A 642 18.83 15.37 21.44
CA ILE A 642 19.92 14.41 21.22
C ILE A 642 21.22 15.05 21.72
N GLN A 643 21.87 14.40 22.68
CA GLN A 643 23.16 14.83 23.23
C GLN A 643 24.24 13.79 22.95
N LEU A 644 25.38 14.25 22.43
CA LEU A 644 26.60 13.46 22.25
C LEU A 644 27.61 13.82 23.33
N THR A 645 28.35 12.82 23.84
CA THR A 645 29.40 12.99 24.85
C THR A 645 30.68 12.31 24.40
N ASP A 646 31.81 13.01 24.40
CA ASP A 646 33.12 12.42 24.11
C ASP A 646 33.80 11.83 25.35
N LYS A 647 34.92 11.11 25.17
CA LYS A 647 35.71 10.50 26.26
C LYS A 647 36.36 11.54 27.18
N LEU A 648 36.46 12.80 26.77
CA LEU A 648 36.95 13.93 27.57
C LEU A 648 35.83 14.62 28.38
N GLY A 649 34.59 14.15 28.24
CA GLY A 649 33.41 14.69 28.92
C GLY A 649 32.86 15.97 28.30
N GLN A 650 33.31 16.35 27.10
CA GLN A 650 32.66 17.44 26.36
C GLN A 650 31.33 16.94 25.82
N THR A 651 30.31 17.78 25.90
CA THR A 651 28.98 17.48 25.38
C THR A 651 28.56 18.47 24.32
N VAL A 652 27.65 18.02 23.46
CA VAL A 652 26.98 18.85 22.46
C VAL A 652 25.59 18.29 22.23
N ALA A 653 24.61 19.18 22.03
CA ALA A 653 23.22 18.79 21.92
C ALA A 653 22.47 19.60 20.86
N ILE A 654 21.50 18.94 20.20
CA ILE A 654 20.54 19.53 19.27
C ILE A 654 19.16 18.94 19.51
N LYS A 655 18.10 19.63 19.10
CA LYS A 655 16.74 19.06 19.12
C LYS A 655 16.53 18.18 17.89
N VAL A 656 15.62 17.21 17.98
CA VAL A 656 15.20 16.47 16.78
C VAL A 656 14.57 17.42 15.76
N SER A 657 13.74 18.35 16.24
CA SER A 657 13.11 19.40 15.43
C SER A 657 14.08 20.37 14.74
N ASP A 658 15.34 20.47 15.18
CA ASP A 658 16.38 21.26 14.47
C ASP A 658 16.68 20.68 13.08
N VAL A 659 16.37 19.40 12.84
CA VAL A 659 16.55 18.70 11.56
C VAL A 659 15.21 18.46 10.87
N LYS A 660 14.28 17.80 11.56
CA LYS A 660 12.97 17.41 11.04
C LYS A 660 12.01 17.14 12.21
N GLY A 661 10.76 17.58 12.12
CA GLY A 661 9.75 17.27 13.14
C GLY A 661 9.31 15.80 13.14
N ILE A 662 8.91 15.27 14.30
CA ILE A 662 8.34 13.93 14.44
C ILE A 662 6.83 13.99 14.20
N PRO A 663 6.31 13.43 13.09
CA PRO A 663 4.89 13.54 12.80
C PRO A 663 4.04 12.85 13.87
N LYS A 664 2.86 13.41 14.14
CA LYS A 664 1.83 12.72 14.94
C LYS A 664 1.46 11.39 14.25
N PRO A 665 0.99 10.37 15.00
CA PRO A 665 0.50 9.14 14.39
C PRO A 665 -0.55 9.42 13.32
N LEU A 666 -0.30 8.94 12.10
CA LEU A 666 -1.19 9.15 10.96
C LEU A 666 -2.41 8.22 11.06
N LYS A 667 -3.53 8.75 11.53
CA LYS A 667 -4.80 8.01 11.68
C LYS A 667 -5.60 7.99 10.39
N THR A 668 -6.42 6.96 10.20
CA THR A 668 -7.12 6.66 8.95
C THR A 668 -8.50 6.06 9.22
N ARG A 669 -9.51 6.51 8.46
CA ARG A 669 -10.89 6.00 8.51
C ARG A 669 -11.27 5.44 7.14
N PHE A 670 -11.18 4.13 6.96
CA PHE A 670 -11.35 3.48 5.66
C PHE A 670 -12.79 3.37 5.21
N THR A 671 -13.71 3.19 6.14
CA THR A 671 -15.14 3.09 5.85
C THR A 671 -15.91 4.25 6.46
N LYS A 672 -17.08 4.54 5.90
CA LYS A 672 -18.00 5.58 6.41
C LYS A 672 -18.54 5.26 7.82
N PHE A 673 -18.29 4.05 8.32
CA PHE A 673 -18.84 3.52 9.54
C PHE A 673 -17.71 3.02 10.45
N LYS A 674 -17.38 3.76 11.52
CA LYS A 674 -16.29 3.41 12.45
C LYS A 674 -16.29 1.94 12.92
N PHE A 675 -17.47 1.35 13.13
CA PHE A 675 -17.59 -0.04 13.58
C PHE A 675 -17.22 -1.08 12.50
N LEU A 676 -17.23 -0.71 11.21
CA LEU A 676 -16.84 -1.61 10.12
C LEU A 676 -15.33 -1.68 9.94
N ASP A 677 -14.59 -0.61 10.20
CA ASP A 677 -13.12 -0.60 10.08
C ASP A 677 -12.48 -1.71 10.91
N LYS A 678 -12.94 -1.92 12.14
CA LYS A 678 -12.42 -2.96 13.03
C LYS A 678 -12.64 -4.39 12.47
N GLU A 679 -13.73 -4.62 11.74
CA GLU A 679 -14.04 -5.93 11.14
C GLU A 679 -13.36 -6.10 9.77
N MET A 680 -13.25 -5.01 8.99
CA MET A 680 -12.81 -5.05 7.60
C MET A 680 -11.31 -4.78 7.42
N ILE A 681 -10.69 -4.00 8.30
CA ILE A 681 -9.36 -3.43 8.10
C ILE A 681 -8.45 -3.70 9.30
N GLY A 682 -8.73 -3.11 10.46
CA GLY A 682 -7.84 -3.16 11.62
C GLY A 682 -7.91 -1.91 12.48
N ASP A 683 -6.79 -1.57 13.11
CA ASP A 683 -6.65 -0.36 13.89
C ASP A 683 -6.59 0.88 12.97
N ASP A 684 -6.99 2.05 13.47
CA ASP A 684 -7.06 3.29 12.66
C ASP A 684 -5.68 3.90 12.38
N TRP A 685 -4.61 3.35 12.94
CA TRP A 685 -3.22 3.74 12.69
C TRP A 685 -2.31 2.51 12.80
N GLU A 686 -1.07 2.68 12.36
CA GLU A 686 0.04 1.76 12.64
C GLU A 686 1.31 2.56 12.90
N ILE A 687 2.28 1.94 13.56
CA ILE A 687 3.58 2.58 13.79
C ILE A 687 4.24 2.76 12.43
N GLN A 688 4.40 4.01 12.03
CA GLN A 688 5.13 4.40 10.84
C GLN A 688 6.34 5.19 11.28
N LEU A 689 7.51 4.64 10.98
CA LEU A 689 8.77 5.27 11.32
C LEU A 689 9.21 6.19 10.18
N GLN A 690 10.30 6.90 10.43
CA GLN A 690 10.94 7.76 9.46
C GLN A 690 12.41 7.88 9.79
N THR A 691 13.28 7.92 8.80
CA THR A 691 14.71 8.07 9.02
C THR A 691 15.07 9.54 9.20
N TYR A 692 15.85 9.84 10.24
CA TYR A 692 16.41 11.15 10.54
C TYR A 692 17.92 11.11 10.35
N HIS A 693 18.45 12.10 9.63
CA HIS A 693 19.87 12.24 9.39
C HIS A 693 20.36 13.48 10.14
N PHE A 694 21.26 13.29 11.08
CA PHE A 694 21.89 14.36 11.86
C PHE A 694 23.34 14.53 11.39
N PRO A 695 23.63 15.52 10.52
CA PRO A 695 24.99 15.73 10.04
C PRO A 695 25.93 16.05 11.19
N LEU A 696 27.00 15.25 11.33
CA LEU A 696 27.88 15.33 12.50
C LEU A 696 28.64 16.66 12.58
N HIS A 697 28.84 17.35 11.45
CA HIS A 697 29.45 18.68 11.42
C HIS A 697 28.66 19.72 12.23
N ILE A 698 27.33 19.63 12.29
CA ILE A 698 26.47 20.56 13.07
C ILE A 698 26.86 20.51 14.55
N PHE A 699 27.15 19.33 15.09
CA PHE A 699 27.60 19.17 16.46
C PHE A 699 28.99 19.79 16.68
N THR A 700 29.95 19.55 15.78
CA THR A 700 31.30 20.12 15.93
C THR A 700 31.32 21.66 15.88
N THR A 701 30.43 22.27 15.09
CA THR A 701 30.32 23.75 15.03
C THR A 701 29.77 24.36 16.32
N LYS A 702 28.87 23.67 17.04
CA LYS A 702 28.30 24.14 18.30
C LYS A 702 29.30 24.07 19.47
N ASN A 703 30.23 23.12 19.47
CA ASN A 703 31.28 23.01 20.49
C ASN A 703 32.61 22.58 19.88
N GLY A 704 33.50 23.54 19.60
CA GLY A 704 34.82 23.27 19.01
C GLY A 704 35.80 22.48 19.90
N LYS A 705 35.47 22.21 21.18
CA LYS A 705 36.25 21.33 22.06
C LYS A 705 35.81 19.87 21.98
N PHE A 706 34.65 19.61 21.41
CA PHE A 706 34.08 18.27 21.30
C PHE A 706 34.85 17.44 20.27
N ASN A 707 35.32 16.26 20.66
CA ASN A 707 36.03 15.35 19.77
C ASN A 707 35.14 14.18 19.31
N MET A 708 34.68 14.25 18.05
CA MET A 708 33.82 13.24 17.43
C MET A 708 34.48 11.85 17.33
N GLU A 709 35.78 11.80 17.05
CA GLU A 709 36.54 10.53 16.94
C GLU A 709 36.70 9.84 18.30
N GLN A 710 36.39 10.54 19.39
CA GLN A 710 36.39 10.01 20.75
C GLN A 710 34.98 9.95 21.33
N LEU A 711 33.94 9.81 20.50
CA LEU A 711 32.57 9.68 20.98
C LEU A 711 32.45 8.49 21.94
N LYS A 712 31.86 8.75 23.10
CA LYS A 712 31.65 7.79 24.17
C LYS A 712 30.20 7.33 24.26
N SER A 713 29.26 8.27 24.24
CA SER A 713 27.84 7.94 24.33
C SER A 713 26.97 8.97 23.62
N LEU A 714 25.78 8.50 23.24
CA LEU A 714 24.68 9.30 22.72
C LEU A 714 23.47 9.15 23.66
N LYS A 715 22.75 10.25 23.88
CA LYS A 715 21.61 10.34 24.80
C LYS A 715 20.41 10.94 24.13
N PHE A 716 19.25 10.33 24.32
CA PHE A 716 17.95 10.93 24.07
C PHE A 716 17.43 11.47 25.40
N ILE A 717 17.27 12.79 25.49
CA ILE A 717 16.82 13.49 26.69
C ILE A 717 15.42 14.03 26.41
N PHE A 718 14.42 13.47 27.08
CA PHE A 718 13.01 13.78 26.83
C PHE A 718 12.59 15.04 27.58
N ASP A 719 13.07 16.20 27.12
CA ASP A 719 12.96 17.48 27.83
C ASP A 719 12.10 18.55 27.12
N GLN A 720 11.60 18.26 25.91
CA GLN A 720 10.84 19.23 25.11
C GLN A 720 9.31 19.10 25.25
N THR A 721 8.80 17.98 25.76
CA THR A 721 7.35 17.80 26.04
C THR A 721 7.13 17.25 27.44
N ASP A 722 5.93 17.47 27.97
CA ASP A 722 5.56 17.00 29.32
C ASP A 722 5.30 15.49 29.37
N TYR A 723 4.85 14.92 28.26
CA TYR A 723 4.66 13.49 28.08
C TYR A 723 4.79 13.11 26.60
N GLY A 724 4.97 11.82 26.36
CA GLY A 724 5.06 11.30 25.01
C GLY A 724 5.51 9.85 24.99
N VAL A 725 5.35 9.22 23.83
CA VAL A 725 5.88 7.90 23.52
C VAL A 725 6.53 7.98 22.15
N VAL A 726 7.82 7.66 22.08
CA VAL A 726 8.56 7.53 20.82
C VAL A 726 8.94 6.07 20.60
N VAL A 727 8.90 5.66 19.34
CA VAL A 727 9.48 4.39 18.87
C VAL A 727 10.78 4.72 18.17
N VAL A 728 11.85 4.05 18.56
CA VAL A 728 13.20 4.19 17.99
C VAL A 728 13.62 2.87 17.38
N ASP A 729 14.24 2.96 16.22
CA ASP A 729 14.79 1.86 15.44
C ASP A 729 16.07 2.32 14.72
N GLU A 730 16.88 1.38 14.22
CA GLU A 730 18.05 1.59 13.35
C GLU A 730 18.91 2.82 13.73
N ILE A 731 19.60 2.75 14.88
CA ILE A 731 20.63 3.72 15.24
C ILE A 731 21.91 3.33 14.50
N GLY A 732 22.46 4.23 13.68
CA GLY A 732 23.67 3.96 12.91
C GLY A 732 24.40 5.21 12.42
N VAL A 733 25.46 5.01 11.65
CA VAL A 733 26.26 6.09 11.05
C VAL A 733 26.44 5.83 9.56
N SER A 734 26.20 6.84 8.72
CA SER A 734 26.35 6.78 7.26
C SER A 734 27.14 7.98 6.72
N GLY A 735 27.58 7.94 5.45
CA GLY A 735 28.35 8.99 4.80
C GLY A 735 29.84 8.96 5.13
N LEU A 736 30.43 7.76 5.21
CA LEU A 736 31.86 7.54 5.48
C LEU A 736 32.74 7.72 4.24
#